data_AF-A0A158IR06-F1
#
_entry.id   AF-A0A158IR06-F1
#
_cell.length_a   1.000
_cell.length_b   1.000
_cell.length_c   1.000
_cell.angle_alpha   90.00
_cell.angle_beta   90.00
_cell.angle_gamma   90.00
#
_symmetry.space_group_name_H-M   'P 1'
#
loop_
_entity.id
_entity.type
_entity.pdbx_description
1 polymer ?
#
loop_
_entity_poly.entity_id
_entity_poly.type
_entity_poly.pdbx_seq_one_letter_code
_entity_poly.pdbx_strand_id
1 'polypeptide(L)'
;MDETASELSLDPVELRLSHLDPKEDAGAREVVRMVTERAAWGRKEPAEAGSLWLSGRGFAMDGAAPRMDDTPNEPGWSAWVVDIDVHRRTGDVAVRRVIAGYGEGNGDMPALIGVPHTLVESAVSLALGQSLSARPAHDEVAGSTALAPMSLDIVTAGASASSNEQGALSKPEAQRATAPAVAAIANAIFDATGVRFRQPPFDATQLQAKLAETQPPQPIHHGVAAPRPGRIRRLLAGGGIAGFAGGILGLACAMFPGPSEIAPVAPGSLDASTWSAATLERGRQIALAGDCAVCHTAPGGARNAGGFALETPFGTIYSTNITPDPETGIGLWSYPAFERAMRKGIARDGRHLYPAFPYTAFAKMSEPDMLALYAYLMSQPPTKHAPPETSLPFPMNLRPAVAGWNWLFHDGSPFKPDTSRSAMWNRGKYLVDGAAHCGACHTPRNRLGAEKGGLAYLAGGEAEGWDAPALVGNPGPVPWTEKALFEYLRTGFSQEHGVAAGPMGPVVAGLAQLPESDVKAIAHYITSLSPEVDEAAAARAAQKQSDGADAISVMGLERGRRTFETACAVCHATSGGVGHLGVRPLMGLNTSVAQSKPDNLLHVLHNGIDNPATAELGHMPGFRDVYDDQQMAELAAYIRARYAPGQPAWTGLEKASGQVRHAAH
;
A
#
# COMPACT_ATOMS: atom_id res chain seq x y z
N MET A 1 41.79 1.20 -1.55
CA MET A 1 41.22 2.24 -2.44
C MET A 1 40.06 2.95 -1.78
N ASP A 2 38.98 2.31 -1.30
CA ASP A 2 37.86 3.04 -0.66
C ASP A 2 38.22 3.69 0.68
N GLU A 3 39.06 3.04 1.49
CA GLU A 3 39.61 3.66 2.72
C GLU A 3 40.40 4.93 2.37
N THR A 4 41.28 4.84 1.37
CA THR A 4 42.05 5.98 0.84
C THR A 4 41.15 7.06 0.21
N ALA A 5 40.10 6.67 -0.51
CA ALA A 5 39.13 7.61 -1.08
C ALA A 5 38.37 8.34 0.03
N SER A 6 37.98 7.63 1.10
CA SER A 6 37.35 8.21 2.28
C SER A 6 38.28 9.15 3.04
N GLU A 7 39.55 8.78 3.22
CA GLU A 7 40.57 9.63 3.87
C GLU A 7 40.84 10.91 3.07
N LEU A 8 40.87 10.81 1.73
CA LEU A 8 41.11 11.93 0.83
C LEU A 8 39.82 12.68 0.43
N SER A 9 38.65 12.24 0.90
CA SER A 9 37.33 12.77 0.51
C SER A 9 37.09 12.80 -1.01
N LEU A 10 37.54 11.75 -1.72
CA LEU A 10 37.37 11.55 -3.16
C LEU A 10 36.28 10.52 -3.46
N ASP A 11 35.68 10.58 -4.65
CA ASP A 11 34.77 9.53 -5.10
C ASP A 11 35.55 8.22 -5.37
N PRO A 12 35.21 7.10 -4.72
CA PRO A 12 35.91 5.83 -4.89
C PRO A 12 35.81 5.24 -6.31
N VAL A 13 34.81 5.62 -7.11
CA VAL A 13 34.70 5.24 -8.53
C VAL A 13 35.65 6.09 -9.38
N GLU A 14 35.63 7.41 -9.20
CA GLU A 14 36.53 8.31 -9.94
C GLU A 14 38.00 7.98 -9.65
N LEU A 15 38.33 7.69 -8.39
CA LEU A 15 39.67 7.29 -7.98
C LEU A 15 40.10 5.99 -8.69
N ARG A 16 39.20 5.04 -8.94
CA ARG A 16 39.55 3.82 -9.70
C ARG A 16 39.72 4.10 -11.18
N LEU A 17 38.81 4.87 -11.76
CA LEU A 17 38.90 5.30 -13.16
C LEU A 17 40.17 6.09 -13.47
N SER A 18 40.73 6.81 -12.50
CA SER A 18 42.01 7.52 -12.67
C SER A 18 43.23 6.59 -12.73
N HIS A 19 43.10 5.34 -12.28
CA HIS A 19 44.18 4.33 -12.29
C HIS A 19 44.07 3.35 -13.47
N LEU A 20 43.05 3.49 -14.33
CA LEU A 20 42.85 2.69 -15.53
C LEU A 20 43.32 3.45 -16.77
N ASP A 21 44.13 2.81 -17.61
CA ASP A 21 44.60 3.40 -18.85
C ASP A 21 43.43 3.58 -19.83
N PRO A 22 43.24 4.77 -20.43
CA PRO A 22 42.12 5.01 -21.33
C PRO A 22 42.07 4.13 -22.58
N LYS A 23 43.19 3.52 -22.98
CA LYS A 23 43.29 2.65 -24.17
C LYS A 23 43.38 1.18 -23.78
N GLU A 24 44.29 0.82 -22.88
CA GLU A 24 44.50 -0.58 -22.50
C GLU A 24 43.35 -1.14 -21.65
N ASP A 25 42.67 -0.28 -20.88
CA ASP A 25 41.55 -0.65 -20.00
C ASP A 25 40.19 -0.13 -20.49
N ALA A 26 40.05 0.19 -21.78
CA ALA A 26 38.81 0.75 -22.33
C ALA A 26 37.58 -0.12 -22.02
N GLY A 27 37.71 -1.45 -22.11
CA GLY A 27 36.64 -2.39 -21.74
C GLY A 27 36.26 -2.33 -20.25
N ALA A 28 37.25 -2.24 -19.35
CA ALA A 28 37.01 -2.09 -17.92
C ALA A 28 36.29 -0.78 -17.61
N ARG A 29 36.76 0.33 -18.21
CA ARG A 29 36.19 1.67 -18.04
C ARG A 29 34.74 1.72 -18.51
N GLU A 30 34.40 1.01 -19.58
CA GLU A 30 33.04 0.95 -20.10
C GLU A 30 32.09 0.17 -19.18
N VAL A 31 32.51 -1.01 -18.68
CA VAL A 31 31.72 -1.77 -17.70
C VAL A 31 31.48 -0.95 -16.43
N VAL A 32 32.50 -0.21 -15.95
CA VAL A 32 32.36 0.71 -14.81
C VAL A 32 31.37 1.83 -15.11
N ARG A 33 31.47 2.48 -16.28
CA ARG A 33 30.56 3.57 -16.68
C ARG A 33 29.12 3.10 -16.69
N MET A 34 28.83 1.97 -17.31
CA MET A 34 27.46 1.44 -17.40
C MET A 34 26.87 1.07 -16.04
N VAL A 35 27.65 0.37 -15.21
CA VAL A 35 27.20 -0.06 -13.88
C VAL A 35 26.94 1.16 -12.99
N THR A 36 27.80 2.17 -13.06
CA THR A 36 27.68 3.39 -12.24
C THR A 36 26.56 4.32 -12.73
N GLU A 37 26.36 4.46 -14.04
CA GLU A 37 25.21 5.17 -14.61
C GLU A 37 23.88 4.51 -14.24
N ARG A 38 23.76 3.19 -14.43
CA ARG A 38 22.53 2.46 -14.04
C ARG A 38 22.28 2.51 -12.54
N ALA A 39 23.34 2.54 -11.75
CA ALA A 39 23.23 2.72 -10.30
C ALA A 39 22.87 4.16 -9.89
N ALA A 40 22.84 5.12 -10.81
CA ALA A 40 22.83 6.54 -10.48
C ALA A 40 23.91 6.83 -9.41
N TRP A 41 25.14 6.38 -9.67
CA TRP A 41 26.28 6.62 -8.79
C TRP A 41 26.56 8.12 -8.76
N GLY A 42 26.39 8.73 -7.59
CA GLY A 42 26.40 10.17 -7.41
C GLY A 42 25.40 10.59 -6.32
N ARG A 43 25.68 11.75 -5.71
CA ARG A 43 25.00 12.40 -4.55
C ARG A 43 24.32 11.46 -3.55
N LYS A 44 25.04 11.27 -2.43
CA LYS A 44 24.57 10.67 -1.17
C LYS A 44 23.29 11.37 -0.67
N GLU A 45 22.22 10.60 -0.44
CA GLU A 45 21.12 11.10 0.38
C GLU A 45 21.64 11.30 1.82
N PRO A 46 21.37 12.44 2.48
CA PRO A 46 21.82 12.66 3.84
C PRO A 46 21.23 11.59 4.77
N ALA A 47 22.09 10.90 5.53
CA ALA A 47 21.63 9.96 6.53
C ALA A 47 20.76 10.67 7.57
N GLU A 48 19.57 10.15 7.86
CA GLU A 48 18.73 10.66 8.93
C GLU A 48 19.46 10.55 10.28
N ALA A 49 19.68 11.69 10.92
CA ALA A 49 20.31 11.75 12.23
C ALA A 49 19.44 11.03 13.27
N GLY A 50 19.91 9.88 13.76
CA GLY A 50 19.23 9.08 14.79
C GLY A 50 18.60 7.77 14.30
N SER A 51 18.68 7.44 13.01
CA SER A 51 18.24 6.14 12.51
C SER A 51 19.08 4.99 13.09
N LEU A 52 18.40 3.90 13.44
CA LEU A 52 19.04 2.63 13.82
C LEU A 52 19.57 1.86 12.60
N TRP A 53 19.12 2.19 11.39
CA TRP A 53 19.59 1.62 10.14
C TRP A 53 20.54 2.60 9.43
N LEU A 54 21.73 2.11 9.12
CA LEU A 54 22.80 2.83 8.43
C LEU A 54 22.84 2.42 6.97
N SER A 55 22.51 3.33 6.05
CA SER A 55 22.60 3.05 4.62
C SER A 55 24.02 3.26 4.11
N GLY A 56 24.48 2.38 3.23
CA GLY A 56 25.76 2.50 2.56
C GLY A 56 25.74 1.98 1.14
N ARG A 57 26.60 2.55 0.29
CA ARG A 57 26.78 2.15 -1.11
C ARG A 57 28.20 1.71 -1.34
N GLY A 58 28.38 0.57 -1.99
CA GLY A 58 29.69 -0.01 -2.26
C GLY A 58 29.90 -0.28 -3.74
N PHE A 59 31.07 0.07 -4.23
CA PHE A 59 31.50 -0.23 -5.60
C PHE A 59 32.74 -1.12 -5.57
N ALA A 60 32.79 -2.13 -6.44
CA ALA A 60 34.00 -2.88 -6.73
C ALA A 60 34.03 -3.32 -8.19
N MET A 61 35.24 -3.57 -8.69
CA MET A 61 35.47 -4.08 -10.03
C MET A 61 36.61 -5.08 -10.02
N ASP A 62 36.61 -5.96 -11.01
CA ASP A 62 37.68 -6.90 -11.32
C ASP A 62 37.88 -6.94 -12.84
N GLY A 63 39.12 -7.13 -13.27
CA GLY A 63 39.51 -7.13 -14.67
C GLY A 63 40.90 -7.73 -14.79
N ALA A 64 41.00 -8.86 -15.48
CA ALA A 64 42.27 -9.53 -15.68
C ALA A 64 42.82 -9.18 -17.08
N ALA A 65 43.97 -8.50 -17.13
CA ALA A 65 44.86 -8.65 -18.27
C ALA A 65 45.39 -10.10 -18.25
N PRO A 66 45.49 -10.80 -19.40
CA PRO A 66 45.92 -12.19 -19.43
C PRO A 66 47.32 -12.33 -18.82
N ARG A 67 47.45 -13.15 -17.78
CA ARG A 67 48.77 -13.60 -17.30
C ARG A 67 49.34 -14.56 -18.34
N MET A 68 50.65 -14.45 -18.57
CA MET A 68 51.40 -15.10 -19.66
C MET A 68 51.39 -16.65 -19.59
N ASP A 69 50.79 -17.21 -18.56
CA ASP A 69 50.82 -18.60 -18.11
C ASP A 69 49.44 -19.29 -18.06
N ASP A 70 48.34 -18.59 -18.38
CA ASP A 70 47.00 -19.20 -18.53
C ASP A 70 46.64 -19.47 -20.00
N THR A 71 45.99 -20.60 -20.26
CA THR A 71 45.38 -20.98 -21.55
C THR A 71 44.54 -19.84 -22.15
N PRO A 72 44.35 -19.76 -23.49
CA PRO A 72 43.76 -18.60 -24.16
C PRO A 72 42.28 -18.42 -23.78
N ASN A 73 42.03 -17.75 -22.67
CA ASN A 73 40.73 -17.23 -22.31
C ASN A 73 40.72 -15.74 -22.69
N GLU A 74 39.64 -15.32 -23.35
CA GLU A 74 39.40 -13.93 -23.72
C GLU A 74 39.37 -13.04 -22.46
N PRO A 75 39.89 -11.79 -22.53
CA PRO A 75 39.84 -10.87 -21.40
C PRO A 75 38.40 -10.55 -21.03
N GLY A 76 38.15 -10.48 -19.71
CA GLY A 76 36.82 -10.25 -19.14
C GLY A 76 36.87 -9.28 -17.96
N TRP A 77 35.84 -8.46 -17.83
CA TRP A 77 35.74 -7.38 -16.84
C TRP A 77 34.39 -7.43 -16.14
N SER A 78 34.39 -7.25 -14.82
CA SER A 78 33.18 -7.17 -14.00
C SER A 78 33.18 -5.95 -13.10
N ALA A 79 32.02 -5.31 -12.94
CA ALA A 79 31.83 -4.24 -11.98
C ALA A 79 30.49 -4.39 -11.25
N TRP A 80 30.46 -4.04 -9.98
CA TRP A 80 29.33 -4.22 -9.08
C TRP A 80 29.09 -2.96 -8.26
N VAL A 81 27.84 -2.53 -8.18
CA VAL A 81 27.33 -1.57 -7.17
C VAL A 81 26.33 -2.28 -6.28
N VAL A 82 26.50 -2.13 -4.97
CA VAL A 82 25.62 -2.71 -3.95
C VAL A 82 25.14 -1.62 -3.02
N ASP A 83 23.83 -1.53 -2.83
CA ASP A 83 23.18 -0.65 -1.86
C ASP A 83 22.66 -1.50 -0.69
N ILE A 84 23.05 -1.17 0.54
CA ILE A 84 22.66 -1.91 1.75
C ILE A 84 22.17 -0.99 2.86
N ASP A 85 21.41 -1.55 3.80
CA ASP A 85 21.15 -0.98 5.12
C ASP A 85 21.70 -1.91 6.21
N VAL A 86 22.41 -1.36 7.21
CA VAL A 86 22.99 -2.09 8.34
C VAL A 86 22.36 -1.63 9.65
N HIS A 87 21.79 -2.55 10.42
CA HIS A 87 21.20 -2.22 11.72
C HIS A 87 22.27 -2.10 12.81
N ARG A 88 22.38 -0.91 13.42
CA ARG A 88 23.43 -0.54 14.41
C ARG A 88 23.54 -1.45 15.62
N ARG A 89 22.43 -2.07 16.05
CA ARG A 89 22.38 -2.86 17.31
C ARG A 89 22.48 -4.36 17.09
N THR A 90 21.93 -4.87 16.00
CA THR A 90 21.84 -6.31 15.73
C THR A 90 22.90 -6.76 14.73
N GLY A 91 23.47 -5.83 13.96
CA GLY A 91 24.39 -6.16 12.87
C GLY A 91 23.68 -6.68 11.61
N ASP A 92 22.34 -6.69 11.59
CA ASP A 92 21.57 -7.20 10.44
C ASP A 92 21.87 -6.36 9.19
N VAL A 93 22.12 -7.04 8.07
CA VAL A 93 22.38 -6.42 6.77
C VAL A 93 21.20 -6.72 5.86
N ALA A 94 20.55 -5.67 5.37
CA ALA A 94 19.54 -5.74 4.33
C ALA A 94 20.15 -5.25 3.01
N VAL A 95 20.28 -6.13 2.02
CA VAL A 95 20.70 -5.74 0.67
C VAL A 95 19.50 -5.20 -0.07
N ARG A 96 19.53 -3.92 -0.45
CA ARG A 96 18.42 -3.26 -1.13
C ARG A 96 18.46 -3.53 -2.63
N ARG A 97 19.65 -3.39 -3.21
CA ARG A 97 19.84 -3.42 -4.66
C ARG A 97 21.26 -3.86 -5.01
N VAL A 98 21.38 -4.70 -6.03
CA VAL A 98 22.66 -5.06 -6.66
C VAL A 98 22.59 -4.77 -8.14
N ILE A 99 23.59 -4.07 -8.66
CA ILE A 99 23.76 -3.81 -10.09
C ILE A 99 25.10 -4.39 -10.49
N ALA A 100 25.06 -5.42 -11.32
CA ALA A 100 26.23 -6.17 -11.75
C ALA A 100 26.36 -6.13 -13.27
N GLY A 101 27.55 -5.78 -13.74
CA GLY A 101 27.93 -5.79 -15.14
C GLY A 101 29.07 -6.77 -15.38
N TYR A 102 29.02 -7.45 -16.53
CA TYR A 102 30.10 -8.30 -17.02
C TYR A 102 30.22 -8.14 -18.54
N GLY A 103 31.45 -7.98 -19.02
CA GLY A 103 31.77 -7.90 -20.43
C GLY A 103 33.02 -8.69 -20.78
N GLU A 104 33.08 -9.20 -22.01
CA GLU A 104 34.19 -10.01 -22.56
C GLU A 104 34.58 -9.49 -23.96
N GLY A 105 35.82 -9.74 -24.40
CA GLY A 105 36.27 -9.48 -25.77
C GLY A 105 37.47 -8.53 -25.86
N ASN A 106 37.89 -8.17 -27.07
CA ASN A 106 39.10 -7.34 -27.27
C ASN A 106 38.83 -5.89 -26.86
N GLY A 107 39.75 -5.32 -26.06
CA GLY A 107 39.58 -4.13 -25.19
C GLY A 107 38.96 -2.85 -25.76
N ASP A 108 38.79 -2.72 -27.08
CA ASP A 108 38.21 -1.53 -27.71
C ASP A 108 36.66 -1.48 -27.67
N MET A 109 35.98 -2.64 -27.66
CA MET A 109 34.50 -2.75 -27.60
C MET A 109 34.10 -4.08 -26.93
N PRO A 110 34.03 -4.16 -25.59
CA PRO A 110 33.64 -5.40 -24.92
C PRO A 110 32.20 -5.78 -25.29
N ALA A 111 31.98 -7.06 -25.63
CA ALA A 111 30.66 -7.64 -25.72
C ALA A 111 30.09 -7.74 -24.30
N LEU A 112 29.03 -6.99 -24.04
CA LEU A 112 28.37 -6.96 -22.74
C LEU A 112 27.41 -8.15 -22.65
N ILE A 113 27.56 -8.94 -21.60
CA ILE A 113 26.81 -10.19 -21.40
C ILE A 113 25.89 -10.08 -20.17
N GLY A 114 26.25 -9.21 -19.21
CA GLY A 114 25.55 -9.09 -17.94
C GLY A 114 25.83 -10.27 -16.99
N VAL A 115 25.35 -10.19 -15.75
CA VAL A 115 25.53 -11.25 -14.75
C VAL A 115 24.18 -11.93 -14.47
N PRO A 116 24.01 -13.24 -14.77
CA PRO A 116 22.80 -13.96 -14.46
C PRO A 116 22.35 -13.81 -13.01
N HIS A 117 21.05 -13.60 -12.77
CA HIS A 117 20.50 -13.38 -11.43
C HIS A 117 20.84 -14.50 -10.43
N THR A 118 20.88 -15.75 -10.88
CA THR A 118 21.24 -16.92 -10.06
C THR A 118 22.69 -16.88 -9.57
N LEU A 119 23.60 -16.31 -10.37
CA LEU A 119 24.99 -16.08 -9.96
C LEU A 119 25.09 -14.91 -8.99
N VAL A 120 24.29 -13.87 -9.18
CA VAL A 120 24.21 -12.74 -8.23
C VAL A 120 23.70 -13.20 -6.88
N GLU A 121 22.61 -13.96 -6.87
CA GLU A 121 22.02 -14.57 -5.69
C GLU A 121 23.03 -15.44 -4.92
N SER A 122 23.72 -16.33 -5.63
CA SER A 122 24.71 -17.24 -5.03
C SER A 122 25.89 -16.46 -4.45
N ALA A 123 26.40 -15.45 -5.16
CA ALA A 123 27.55 -14.66 -4.72
C ALA A 123 27.23 -13.80 -3.48
N VAL A 124 26.05 -13.17 -3.44
CA VAL A 124 25.62 -12.36 -2.29
C VAL A 124 25.29 -13.25 -1.09
N SER A 125 24.64 -14.40 -1.31
CA SER A 125 24.34 -15.36 -0.26
C SER A 125 25.61 -15.90 0.41
N LEU A 126 26.64 -16.23 -0.39
CA LEU A 126 27.96 -16.62 0.13
C LEU A 126 28.66 -15.49 0.89
N ALA A 127 28.60 -14.26 0.39
CA ALA A 127 29.25 -13.12 1.01
C ALA A 127 28.64 -12.77 2.38
N LEU A 128 27.32 -12.93 2.55
CA LEU A 128 26.61 -12.62 3.79
C LEU A 128 26.41 -13.84 4.71
N GLY A 129 26.69 -15.05 4.23
CA GLY A 129 26.46 -16.29 4.99
C GLY A 129 24.97 -16.56 5.25
N GLN A 130 24.08 -16.05 4.40
CA GLN A 130 22.63 -16.19 4.53
C GLN A 130 22.03 -16.60 3.19
N SER A 131 20.96 -17.39 3.20
CA SER A 131 20.22 -17.71 1.98
C SER A 131 19.36 -16.51 1.59
N LEU A 132 19.60 -16.00 0.40
CA LEU A 132 18.91 -14.85 -0.15
C LEU A 132 18.36 -15.23 -1.53
N SER A 133 17.26 -14.63 -1.95
CA SER A 133 16.70 -14.80 -3.29
C SER A 133 16.76 -13.48 -4.05
N ALA A 134 17.21 -13.49 -5.31
CA ALA A 134 17.31 -12.27 -6.12
C ALA A 134 16.24 -12.23 -7.20
N ARG A 135 15.51 -11.11 -7.31
CA ARG A 135 14.52 -10.89 -8.38
C ARG A 135 15.05 -9.88 -9.40
N PRO A 136 15.14 -10.23 -10.70
CA PRO A 136 15.53 -9.27 -11.72
C PRO A 136 14.52 -8.12 -11.80
N ALA A 137 15.02 -6.88 -11.78
CA ALA A 137 14.25 -5.70 -12.11
C ALA A 137 14.52 -5.33 -13.58
N HIS A 138 13.51 -5.46 -14.45
CA HIS A 138 13.62 -5.10 -15.86
C HIS A 138 13.18 -3.65 -16.07
N ASP A 139 14.13 -2.77 -16.43
CA ASP A 139 13.84 -1.46 -17.02
C ASP A 139 14.26 -1.50 -18.49
N GLU A 140 13.36 -1.77 -19.46
CA GLU A 140 13.49 -1.34 -20.88
C GLU A 140 12.12 -1.24 -21.59
N VAL A 141 11.95 -0.21 -22.43
CA VAL A 141 10.80 0.05 -23.31
C VAL A 141 11.20 -0.24 -24.78
N ALA A 142 10.20 -0.57 -25.61
CA ALA A 142 10.26 -1.07 -26.99
C ALA A 142 11.41 -0.55 -27.89
N GLY A 143 12.16 -1.52 -28.44
CA GLY A 143 13.23 -1.33 -29.42
C GLY A 143 14.59 -1.84 -28.95
N SER A 144 14.67 -3.11 -28.51
CA SER A 144 15.90 -3.66 -27.93
C SER A 144 17.00 -3.84 -28.96
N THR A 145 18.22 -3.39 -28.64
CA THR A 145 19.44 -4.22 -28.63
C THR A 145 20.61 -3.44 -28.03
N ALA A 146 20.87 -3.65 -26.73
CA ALA A 146 22.20 -3.71 -26.13
C ALA A 146 22.05 -4.36 -24.75
N LEU A 147 22.75 -5.47 -24.48
CA LEU A 147 22.69 -6.16 -23.19
C LEU A 147 23.25 -5.24 -22.09
N ALA A 148 22.36 -4.66 -21.28
CA ALA A 148 22.67 -3.71 -20.22
C ALA A 148 22.82 -4.41 -18.84
N PRO A 149 23.56 -3.81 -17.87
CA PRO A 149 23.71 -4.37 -16.52
C PRO A 149 22.35 -4.60 -15.86
N MET A 150 22.22 -5.69 -15.11
CA MET A 150 20.97 -6.07 -14.45
C MET A 150 20.91 -5.48 -13.04
N SER A 151 19.77 -4.88 -12.69
CA SER A 151 19.41 -4.49 -11.33
C SER A 151 18.62 -5.62 -10.67
N LEU A 152 18.97 -5.97 -9.44
CA LEU A 152 18.33 -7.05 -8.68
C LEU A 152 18.00 -6.60 -7.26
N ASP A 153 16.77 -6.88 -6.83
CA ASP A 153 16.34 -6.74 -5.44
C ASP A 153 16.51 -8.08 -4.73
N ILE A 154 17.12 -8.06 -3.54
CA ILE A 154 17.47 -9.27 -2.80
C ILE A 154 16.57 -9.41 -1.57
N VAL A 155 15.87 -10.54 -1.45
CA VAL A 155 14.94 -10.86 -0.37
C VAL A 155 15.51 -11.97 0.49
N THR A 156 15.41 -11.85 1.82
CA THR A 156 15.83 -12.89 2.77
C THR A 156 14.96 -14.14 2.63
N ALA A 157 15.58 -15.29 2.29
CA ALA A 157 14.88 -16.56 2.14
C ALA A 157 14.92 -17.36 3.45
N GLY A 158 13.80 -18.02 3.77
CA GLY A 158 13.70 -18.93 4.92
C GLY A 158 14.65 -20.14 4.77
N ALA A 159 15.21 -20.59 5.90
CA ALA A 159 16.34 -21.50 5.97
C ALA A 159 16.22 -22.81 5.16
N SER A 160 16.99 -22.91 4.06
CA SER A 160 17.88 -24.03 3.73
C SER A 160 18.70 -23.71 2.47
N ALA A 161 19.99 -23.35 2.62
CA ALA A 161 20.90 -23.29 1.48
C ALA A 161 21.15 -24.72 0.96
N SER A 162 20.74 -25.01 -0.27
CA SER A 162 20.91 -26.34 -0.85
C SER A 162 22.30 -26.50 -1.45
N SER A 163 22.85 -27.71 -1.42
CA SER A 163 24.18 -28.09 -1.93
C SER A 163 24.39 -27.89 -3.45
N ASN A 164 23.41 -27.32 -4.16
CA ASN A 164 23.44 -27.08 -5.61
C ASN A 164 24.05 -25.72 -6.00
N GLU A 165 24.17 -24.77 -5.06
CA GLU A 165 24.67 -23.40 -5.32
C GLU A 165 26.20 -23.34 -5.55
N GLN A 166 26.96 -24.24 -4.92
CA GLN A 166 28.42 -24.27 -5.02
C GLN A 166 28.94 -24.82 -6.37
N GLY A 167 28.14 -25.62 -7.08
CA GLY A 167 28.50 -26.16 -8.40
C GLY A 167 28.33 -25.17 -9.56
N ALA A 168 27.51 -24.13 -9.39
CA ALA A 168 27.29 -23.10 -10.41
C ALA A 168 28.44 -22.07 -10.47
N LEU A 169 29.07 -21.79 -9.32
CA LEU A 169 30.19 -20.85 -9.16
C LEU A 169 31.57 -21.46 -9.47
N SER A 170 31.67 -22.76 -9.77
CA SER A 170 32.94 -23.40 -10.09
C SER A 170 33.40 -23.19 -11.54
N LYS A 171 32.56 -22.59 -12.39
CA LYS A 171 32.92 -22.28 -13.78
C LYS A 171 33.81 -21.02 -13.83
N PRO A 172 34.90 -20.99 -14.62
CA PRO A 172 35.81 -19.84 -14.67
C PRO A 172 35.14 -18.50 -15.02
N GLU A 173 34.18 -18.50 -15.94
CA GLU A 173 33.39 -17.31 -16.31
C GLU A 173 32.50 -16.81 -15.16
N ALA A 174 31.86 -17.73 -14.43
CA ALA A 174 31.04 -17.38 -13.27
C ALA A 174 31.89 -16.80 -12.13
N GLN A 175 33.12 -17.29 -11.95
CA GLN A 175 34.07 -16.75 -10.97
C GLN A 175 34.48 -15.33 -11.32
N ARG A 176 34.79 -15.05 -12.59
CA ARG A 176 35.14 -13.70 -13.05
C ARG A 176 33.96 -12.72 -12.92
N ALA A 177 32.77 -13.15 -13.32
CA ALA A 177 31.57 -12.31 -13.26
C ALA A 177 31.12 -11.96 -11.82
N THR A 178 31.51 -12.77 -10.83
CA THR A 178 31.11 -12.60 -9.41
C THR A 178 32.24 -12.18 -8.49
N ALA A 179 33.49 -12.14 -8.97
CA ALA A 179 34.67 -11.77 -8.19
C ALA A 179 34.53 -10.44 -7.42
N PRO A 180 33.92 -9.37 -7.97
CA PRO A 180 33.77 -8.11 -7.24
C PRO A 180 32.73 -8.13 -6.11
N ALA A 181 31.85 -9.15 -6.04
CA ALA A 181 30.67 -9.13 -5.17
C ALA A 181 31.02 -8.95 -3.68
N VAL A 182 31.98 -9.73 -3.16
CA VAL A 182 32.42 -9.64 -1.76
C VAL A 182 33.02 -8.27 -1.45
N ALA A 183 33.83 -7.73 -2.37
CA ALA A 183 34.46 -6.44 -2.20
C ALA A 183 33.44 -5.29 -2.25
N ALA A 184 32.45 -5.36 -3.15
CA ALA A 184 31.38 -4.37 -3.24
C ALA A 184 30.53 -4.34 -1.96
N ILE A 185 30.17 -5.51 -1.42
CA ILE A 185 29.44 -5.61 -0.14
C ILE A 185 30.30 -5.07 1.02
N ALA A 186 31.57 -5.44 1.11
CA ALA A 186 32.47 -4.93 2.15
C ALA A 186 32.63 -3.40 2.08
N ASN A 187 32.67 -2.83 0.88
CA ASN A 187 32.73 -1.39 0.66
C ASN A 187 31.42 -0.71 1.06
N ALA A 188 30.28 -1.32 0.79
CA ALA A 188 28.97 -0.80 1.21
C ALA A 188 28.82 -0.79 2.74
N ILE A 189 29.29 -1.85 3.42
CA ILE A 189 29.32 -1.91 4.90
C ILE A 189 30.25 -0.83 5.46
N PHE A 190 31.41 -0.61 4.84
CA PHE A 190 32.33 0.43 5.25
C PHE A 190 31.74 1.84 5.06
N ASP A 191 31.06 2.14 3.95
CA ASP A 191 30.38 3.43 3.75
C ASP A 191 29.23 3.65 4.75
N ALA A 192 28.48 2.59 5.10
CA ALA A 192 27.40 2.65 6.07
C ALA A 192 27.90 2.89 7.51
N THR A 193 28.95 2.18 7.91
CA THR A 193 29.32 2.02 9.33
C THR A 193 30.65 2.64 9.72
N GLY A 194 31.52 2.94 8.75
CA GLY A 194 32.93 3.29 8.98
C GLY A 194 33.80 2.11 9.41
N VAL A 195 33.26 0.90 9.54
CA VAL A 195 34.00 -0.29 9.99
C VAL A 195 34.40 -1.15 8.80
N ARG A 196 35.69 -1.50 8.72
CA ARG A 196 36.24 -2.33 7.63
C ARG A 196 36.15 -3.83 7.95
N PHE A 197 35.53 -4.57 7.04
CA PHE A 197 35.55 -6.03 7.02
C PHE A 197 36.40 -6.52 5.84
N ARG A 198 37.22 -7.56 6.07
CA ARG A 198 38.19 -8.06 5.08
C ARG A 198 37.98 -9.53 4.70
N GLN A 199 37.15 -10.26 5.44
CA GLN A 199 36.87 -11.67 5.19
C GLN A 199 35.37 -11.95 5.32
N PRO A 200 34.72 -12.57 4.31
CA PRO A 200 33.36 -13.09 4.44
C PRO A 200 33.35 -14.40 5.28
N PRO A 201 32.18 -14.85 5.79
CA PRO A 201 30.87 -14.22 5.63
C PRO A 201 30.69 -12.99 6.54
N PHE A 202 30.00 -11.96 6.04
CA PHE A 202 29.64 -10.75 6.79
C PHE A 202 28.34 -10.95 7.57
N ASP A 203 28.30 -11.95 8.43
CA ASP A 203 27.10 -12.26 9.22
C ASP A 203 26.83 -11.23 10.33
N ALA A 204 25.57 -11.17 10.78
CA ALA A 204 25.13 -10.21 11.79
C ALA A 204 25.89 -10.31 13.12
N THR A 205 26.38 -11.49 13.48
CA THR A 205 27.11 -11.72 14.75
C THR A 205 28.49 -11.06 14.70
N GLN A 206 29.21 -11.24 13.58
CA GLN A 206 30.51 -10.60 13.37
C GLN A 206 30.39 -9.07 13.25
N LEU A 207 29.34 -8.59 12.59
CA LEU A 207 29.07 -7.16 12.47
C LEU A 207 28.73 -6.54 13.83
N GLN A 208 27.86 -7.19 14.61
CA GLN A 208 27.49 -6.73 15.95
C GLN A 208 28.71 -6.65 16.87
N ALA A 209 29.59 -7.66 16.86
CA ALA A 209 30.79 -7.68 17.69
C ALA A 209 31.73 -6.50 17.40
N LYS A 210 32.01 -6.22 16.11
CA LYS A 210 32.88 -5.10 15.72
C LYS A 210 32.26 -3.71 15.91
N LEU A 211 30.93 -3.59 15.73
CA LEU A 211 30.21 -2.34 16.00
C LEU A 211 30.16 -2.02 17.51
N ALA A 212 30.21 -3.05 18.36
CA ALA A 212 30.31 -2.88 19.82
C ALA A 212 31.72 -2.42 20.26
N GLU A 213 32.79 -2.89 19.60
CA GLU A 213 34.18 -2.49 19.88
C GLU A 213 34.47 -1.02 19.54
N THR A 214 33.71 -0.42 18.61
CA THR A 214 33.87 0.96 18.15
C THR A 214 33.06 1.99 18.96
N GLN A 215 32.30 1.55 19.98
CA GLN A 215 31.63 2.43 20.93
C GLN A 215 32.55 2.79 22.11
N PRO A 216 32.65 4.08 22.52
CA PRO A 216 33.43 4.46 23.70
C PRO A 216 32.86 3.80 24.97
N PRO A 217 33.72 3.40 25.93
CA PRO A 217 33.29 2.67 27.11
C PRO A 217 32.35 3.51 27.98
N GLN A 218 31.21 2.92 28.36
CA GLN A 218 30.30 3.46 29.37
C GLN A 218 31.03 3.53 30.72
N PRO A 219 30.83 4.59 31.52
CA PRO A 219 31.49 4.73 32.81
C PRO A 219 31.06 3.62 33.77
N ILE A 220 32.07 2.93 34.31
CA ILE A 220 31.94 1.87 35.29
C ILE A 220 31.59 2.52 36.63
N HIS A 221 30.33 2.40 37.07
CA HIS A 221 29.96 2.75 38.44
C HIS A 221 30.37 1.61 39.38
N HIS A 222 31.37 1.87 40.22
CA HIS A 222 31.72 1.02 41.35
C HIS A 222 30.53 0.88 42.31
N GLY A 223 29.98 -0.33 42.41
CA GLY A 223 29.02 -0.69 43.44
C GLY A 223 29.73 -0.96 44.76
N VAL A 224 29.55 -0.06 45.73
CA VAL A 224 29.66 -0.41 47.17
C VAL A 224 28.25 -0.66 47.67
N ALA A 225 28.02 -1.85 48.23
CA ALA A 225 26.72 -2.32 48.68
C ALA A 225 26.33 -1.75 50.06
N ALA A 226 25.08 -1.31 50.21
CA ALA A 226 24.33 -1.25 51.48
C ALA A 226 22.81 -1.07 51.19
N PRO A 227 21.87 -1.28 52.15
CA PRO A 227 20.83 -2.30 52.05
C PRO A 227 19.41 -1.79 51.71
N ARG A 228 18.53 -2.72 51.35
CA ARG A 228 17.09 -2.54 51.03
C ARG A 228 16.30 -1.93 52.21
N PRO A 229 15.29 -1.08 51.94
CA PRO A 229 13.92 -1.49 52.28
C PRO A 229 12.79 -0.99 51.34
N GLY A 230 11.64 -1.69 51.38
CA GLY A 230 10.29 -1.10 51.27
C GLY A 230 9.61 -1.02 49.91
N ARG A 231 8.87 -2.09 49.53
CA ARG A 231 8.13 -2.25 48.25
C ARG A 231 6.89 -1.35 48.04
N ILE A 232 6.60 -0.36 48.89
CA ILE A 232 5.31 0.36 48.89
C ILE A 232 5.40 1.80 48.35
N ARG A 233 6.59 2.36 48.14
CA ARG A 233 6.74 3.76 47.67
C ARG A 233 6.92 3.93 46.15
N ARG A 234 7.02 2.83 45.38
CA ARG A 234 7.25 2.86 43.91
C ARG A 234 5.98 3.01 43.06
N LEU A 235 4.78 2.88 43.63
CA LEU A 235 3.53 3.04 42.87
C LEU A 235 3.08 4.50 42.70
N LEU A 236 3.64 5.44 43.46
CA LEU A 236 3.27 6.87 43.37
C LEU A 236 4.27 7.75 42.62
N ALA A 237 5.47 7.26 42.28
CA ALA A 237 6.48 8.02 41.54
C ALA A 237 6.51 7.68 40.02
N GLY A 238 6.06 6.48 39.63
CA GLY A 238 6.05 6.05 38.22
C GLY A 238 4.91 6.65 37.39
N GLY A 239 3.75 6.93 38.00
CA GLY A 239 2.64 7.63 37.33
C GLY A 239 2.92 9.13 37.13
N GLY A 240 3.75 9.71 37.99
CA GLY A 240 4.11 11.13 37.94
C GLY A 240 4.95 11.48 36.72
N ILE A 241 5.99 10.71 36.38
CA ILE A 241 6.92 11.08 35.30
C ILE A 241 6.33 10.82 33.91
N ALA A 242 5.59 9.73 33.71
CA ALA A 242 4.87 9.48 32.46
C ALA A 242 3.68 10.45 32.27
N GLY A 243 2.97 10.78 33.36
CA GLY A 243 1.91 11.79 33.36
C GLY A 243 2.45 13.22 33.15
N PHE A 244 3.64 13.53 33.65
CA PHE A 244 4.27 14.85 33.50
C PHE A 244 4.93 15.02 32.13
N ALA A 245 5.52 13.98 31.54
CA ALA A 245 6.02 14.03 30.16
C ALA A 245 4.88 14.07 29.13
N GLY A 246 3.82 13.27 29.34
CA GLY A 246 2.60 13.36 28.53
C GLY A 246 1.85 14.68 28.72
N GLY A 247 1.84 15.21 29.95
CA GLY A 247 1.29 16.51 30.29
C GLY A 247 2.07 17.67 29.67
N ILE A 248 3.41 17.63 29.67
CA ILE A 248 4.27 18.65 29.05
C ILE A 248 4.16 18.59 27.52
N LEU A 249 4.10 17.40 26.91
CA LEU A 249 3.92 17.27 25.46
C LEU A 249 2.52 17.73 25.03
N GLY A 250 1.49 17.41 25.81
CA GLY A 250 0.13 17.93 25.62
C GLY A 250 0.03 19.44 25.80
N LEU A 251 0.74 20.01 26.78
CA LEU A 251 0.81 21.46 27.01
C LEU A 251 1.61 22.16 25.90
N ALA A 252 2.70 21.56 25.41
CA ALA A 252 3.48 22.08 24.29
C ALA A 252 2.67 22.08 22.98
N CYS A 253 1.90 21.02 22.69
CA CYS A 253 0.99 21.00 21.54
C CYS A 253 -0.19 21.97 21.69
N ALA A 254 -0.65 22.26 22.92
CA ALA A 254 -1.68 23.26 23.18
C ALA A 254 -1.17 24.71 23.13
N MET A 255 0.14 24.93 23.30
CA MET A 255 0.78 26.26 23.32
C MET A 255 1.45 26.66 22.01
N PHE A 256 1.59 25.77 21.02
CA PHE A 256 1.93 26.17 19.65
C PHE A 256 0.72 26.90 19.06
N PRO A 257 0.86 28.16 18.60
CA PRO A 257 -0.23 28.82 17.90
C PRO A 257 -0.60 27.95 16.71
N GLY A 258 -1.86 27.52 16.67
CA GLY A 258 -2.37 26.70 15.59
C GLY A 258 -2.13 27.37 14.24
N PRO A 259 -2.23 26.62 13.13
CA PRO A 259 -2.08 27.17 11.79
C PRO A 259 -2.92 28.44 11.64
N SER A 260 -2.34 29.51 11.12
CA SER A 260 -3.06 30.78 10.96
C SER A 260 -4.22 30.66 9.97
N GLU A 261 -5.25 31.47 10.19
CA GLU A 261 -6.34 31.63 9.23
C GLU A 261 -5.81 32.15 7.89
N ILE A 262 -6.31 31.60 6.78
CA ILE A 262 -6.12 32.17 5.44
C ILE A 262 -7.31 33.07 5.15
N ALA A 263 -7.03 34.32 4.82
CA ALA A 263 -8.05 35.33 4.54
C ALA A 263 -9.04 34.85 3.46
N PRO A 264 -10.35 35.12 3.64
CA PRO A 264 -11.36 34.74 2.66
C PRO A 264 -11.16 35.49 1.34
N VAL A 265 -11.52 34.86 0.22
CA VAL A 265 -11.61 35.55 -1.07
C VAL A 265 -12.91 36.35 -1.16
N ALA A 266 -12.94 37.36 -2.03
CA ALA A 266 -14.16 38.15 -2.23
C ALA A 266 -15.29 37.26 -2.80
N PRO A 267 -16.53 37.36 -2.30
CA PRO A 267 -17.64 36.60 -2.86
C PRO A 267 -17.79 36.82 -4.36
N GLY A 268 -17.92 35.74 -5.14
CA GLY A 268 -18.06 35.83 -6.60
C GLY A 268 -16.78 36.18 -7.36
N SER A 269 -15.60 36.19 -6.71
CA SER A 269 -14.31 36.42 -7.39
C SER A 269 -13.88 35.27 -8.31
N LEU A 270 -14.62 34.16 -8.32
CA LEU A 270 -14.31 32.92 -9.04
C LEU A 270 -15.52 32.59 -9.92
N ASP A 271 -15.45 32.97 -11.19
CA ASP A 271 -16.48 32.64 -12.18
C ASP A 271 -16.15 31.31 -12.87
N ALA A 272 -17.16 30.44 -13.00
CA ALA A 272 -17.12 29.19 -13.78
C ALA A 272 -16.51 29.38 -15.19
N SER A 273 -16.72 30.55 -15.79
CA SER A 273 -16.18 30.91 -17.11
C SER A 273 -14.66 31.01 -17.17
N THR A 274 -13.98 31.10 -16.02
CA THR A 274 -12.51 31.22 -15.94
C THR A 274 -11.77 29.90 -16.13
N TRP A 275 -12.46 28.76 -16.06
CA TRP A 275 -11.85 27.44 -16.20
C TRP A 275 -12.20 26.79 -17.53
N SER A 276 -11.23 26.08 -18.10
CA SER A 276 -11.47 25.32 -19.33
C SER A 276 -12.42 24.14 -19.07
N ALA A 277 -13.21 23.76 -20.07
CA ALA A 277 -14.06 22.56 -19.99
C ALA A 277 -13.25 21.29 -19.66
N ALA A 278 -12.00 21.19 -20.15
CA ALA A 278 -11.11 20.08 -19.84
C ALA A 278 -10.71 20.04 -18.35
N THR A 279 -10.45 21.20 -17.75
CA THR A 279 -10.17 21.32 -16.31
C THR A 279 -11.39 20.92 -15.47
N LEU A 280 -12.58 21.39 -15.86
CA LEU A 280 -13.82 21.05 -15.15
C LEU A 280 -14.16 19.56 -15.27
N GLU A 281 -13.97 18.96 -16.45
CA GLU A 281 -14.17 17.51 -16.64
C GLU A 281 -13.15 16.69 -15.84
N ARG A 282 -11.88 17.10 -15.83
CA ARG A 282 -10.87 16.46 -14.98
C ARG A 282 -11.25 16.55 -13.50
N GLY A 283 -11.71 17.72 -13.05
CA GLY A 283 -12.17 17.92 -11.68
C GLY A 283 -13.40 17.07 -11.34
N ARG A 284 -14.33 16.91 -12.28
CA ARG A 284 -15.49 16.01 -12.14
C ARG A 284 -15.03 14.56 -11.96
N GLN A 285 -14.06 14.10 -12.75
CA GLN A 285 -13.50 12.75 -12.63
C GLN A 285 -12.83 12.53 -11.28
N ILE A 286 -12.07 13.51 -10.77
CA ILE A 286 -11.45 13.41 -9.44
C ILE A 286 -12.51 13.44 -8.33
N ALA A 287 -13.57 14.24 -8.47
CA ALA A 287 -14.67 14.26 -7.51
C ALA A 287 -15.47 12.95 -7.48
N LEU A 288 -15.57 12.27 -8.62
CA LEU A 288 -16.15 10.92 -8.72
C LEU A 288 -15.22 9.86 -8.13
N ALA A 289 -13.94 9.89 -8.46
CA ALA A 289 -12.96 8.95 -7.92
C ALA A 289 -12.88 9.07 -6.39
N GLY A 290 -12.87 10.29 -5.86
CA GLY A 290 -12.81 10.55 -4.43
C GLY A 290 -14.15 10.47 -3.70
N ASP A 291 -15.21 10.00 -4.35
CA ASP A 291 -16.54 9.80 -3.75
C ASP A 291 -17.07 11.03 -2.98
N CYS A 292 -16.73 12.24 -3.45
CA CYS A 292 -17.03 13.47 -2.71
C CYS A 292 -18.53 13.59 -2.42
N ALA A 293 -19.37 13.25 -3.41
CA ALA A 293 -20.82 13.32 -3.28
C ALA A 293 -21.41 12.22 -2.37
N VAL A 294 -20.72 11.10 -2.18
CA VAL A 294 -21.17 10.02 -1.27
C VAL A 294 -21.10 10.53 0.17
N CYS A 295 -19.96 11.11 0.55
CA CYS A 295 -19.78 11.64 1.90
C CYS A 295 -20.46 13.00 2.11
N HIS A 296 -20.46 13.89 1.12
CA HIS A 296 -20.95 15.27 1.28
C HIS A 296 -22.42 15.46 0.88
N THR A 297 -23.23 14.41 0.81
CA THR A 297 -24.67 14.51 0.55
C THR A 297 -25.44 13.74 1.61
N ALA A 298 -26.26 14.44 2.41
CA ALA A 298 -27.18 13.77 3.33
C ALA A 298 -28.27 12.99 2.57
N PRO A 299 -28.85 11.92 3.14
CA PRO A 299 -30.05 11.28 2.57
C PRO A 299 -31.17 12.29 2.33
N GLY A 300 -31.66 12.38 1.09
CA GLY A 300 -32.67 13.37 0.66
C GLY A 300 -32.18 14.83 0.60
N GLY A 301 -30.89 15.08 0.89
CA GLY A 301 -30.26 16.39 0.85
C GLY A 301 -29.79 16.80 -0.54
N ALA A 302 -29.44 18.08 -0.67
CA ALA A 302 -28.81 18.59 -1.89
C ALA A 302 -27.39 18.04 -2.04
N ARG A 303 -27.01 17.70 -3.27
CA ARG A 303 -25.69 17.16 -3.59
C ARG A 303 -24.59 18.08 -3.06
N ASN A 304 -23.60 17.50 -2.37
CA ASN A 304 -22.44 18.21 -1.81
C ASN A 304 -22.73 19.23 -0.70
N ALA A 305 -23.98 19.35 -0.23
CA ALA A 305 -24.39 20.30 0.81
C ALA A 305 -24.06 19.85 2.25
N GLY A 306 -23.42 18.69 2.43
CA GLY A 306 -23.06 18.12 3.72
C GLY A 306 -24.22 17.50 4.49
N GLY A 307 -23.96 17.14 5.74
CA GLY A 307 -24.96 16.63 6.68
C GLY A 307 -25.09 15.11 6.73
N PHE A 308 -24.26 14.37 5.98
CA PHE A 308 -24.18 12.92 6.13
C PHE A 308 -23.58 12.57 7.50
N ALA A 309 -24.22 11.65 8.21
CA ALA A 309 -23.80 11.19 9.53
C ALA A 309 -22.88 9.97 9.37
N LEU A 310 -21.58 10.16 9.55
CA LEU A 310 -20.61 9.07 9.55
C LEU A 310 -20.44 8.56 10.98
N GLU A 311 -20.95 7.35 11.24
CA GLU A 311 -20.71 6.67 12.52
C GLU A 311 -19.28 6.14 12.59
N THR A 312 -18.58 6.47 13.68
CA THR A 312 -17.23 5.97 13.94
C THR A 312 -17.16 5.39 15.34
N PRO A 313 -16.14 4.55 15.64
CA PRO A 313 -15.88 4.09 17.01
C PRO A 313 -15.66 5.22 18.04
N PHE A 314 -15.44 6.45 17.56
CA PHE A 314 -15.20 7.64 18.38
C PHE A 314 -16.44 8.53 18.54
N GLY A 315 -17.56 8.19 17.89
CA GLY A 315 -18.78 8.99 17.80
C GLY A 315 -19.13 9.38 16.36
N THR A 316 -20.24 10.08 16.19
CA THR A 316 -20.75 10.50 14.87
C THR A 316 -20.06 11.77 14.38
N ILE A 317 -19.56 11.74 13.15
CA ILE A 317 -18.97 12.89 12.46
C ILE A 317 -19.91 13.29 11.32
N TYR A 318 -20.23 14.57 11.21
CA TYR A 318 -21.08 15.09 10.13
C TYR A 318 -20.24 15.70 9.02
N SER A 319 -20.56 15.37 7.76
CA SER A 319 -19.89 15.95 6.60
C SER A 319 -20.26 17.42 6.41
N THR A 320 -19.29 18.20 5.90
CA THR A 320 -19.45 19.65 5.71
C THR A 320 -20.09 19.97 4.36
N ASN A 321 -20.64 21.18 4.22
CA ASN A 321 -21.05 21.69 2.92
C ASN A 321 -19.81 22.09 2.10
N ILE A 322 -19.63 21.49 0.91
CA ILE A 322 -18.50 21.77 -0.01
C ILE A 322 -18.95 22.46 -1.30
N THR A 323 -20.19 22.98 -1.34
CA THR A 323 -20.66 23.82 -2.44
C THR A 323 -20.01 25.22 -2.38
N PRO A 324 -20.02 26.00 -3.47
CA PRO A 324 -19.45 27.35 -3.46
C PRO A 324 -20.33 28.39 -2.75
N ASP A 325 -21.26 27.97 -1.90
CA ASP A 325 -22.03 28.88 -1.05
C ASP A 325 -21.07 29.67 -0.13
N PRO A 326 -21.15 31.02 -0.10
CA PRO A 326 -20.20 31.85 0.63
C PRO A 326 -20.43 31.85 2.15
N GLU A 327 -21.62 31.49 2.62
CA GLU A 327 -21.96 31.55 4.06
C GLU A 327 -21.72 30.21 4.76
N THR A 328 -22.12 29.12 4.11
CA THR A 328 -22.18 27.78 4.70
C THR A 328 -21.25 26.78 4.02
N GLY A 329 -20.80 27.06 2.79
CA GLY A 329 -19.93 26.22 1.99
C GLY A 329 -18.48 26.70 1.93
N ILE A 330 -17.81 26.36 0.82
CA ILE A 330 -16.41 26.73 0.54
C ILE A 330 -16.28 27.96 -0.37
N GLY A 331 -17.37 28.71 -0.60
CA GLY A 331 -17.41 29.84 -1.54
C GLY A 331 -16.38 30.95 -1.30
N LEU A 332 -15.91 31.09 -0.06
CA LEU A 332 -14.90 32.07 0.35
C LEU A 332 -13.49 31.49 0.50
N TRP A 333 -13.28 30.24 0.13
CA TRP A 333 -11.98 29.58 0.26
C TRP A 333 -11.13 29.93 -0.96
N SER A 334 -9.87 30.29 -0.73
CA SER A 334 -8.88 30.38 -1.80
C SER A 334 -8.36 28.98 -2.16
N TYR A 335 -7.76 28.82 -3.34
CA TYR A 335 -7.12 27.56 -3.71
C TYR A 335 -6.09 27.09 -2.65
N PRO A 336 -5.18 27.93 -2.13
CA PRO A 336 -4.27 27.52 -1.05
C PRO A 336 -4.98 27.06 0.24
N ALA A 337 -6.14 27.63 0.57
CA ALA A 337 -6.92 27.18 1.72
C ALA A 337 -7.56 25.81 1.47
N PHE A 338 -8.09 25.58 0.27
CA PHE A 338 -8.62 24.29 -0.16
C PHE A 338 -7.53 23.22 -0.19
N GLU A 339 -6.41 23.49 -0.86
CA GLU A 339 -5.26 22.60 -0.95
C GLU A 339 -4.72 22.24 0.44
N ARG A 340 -4.63 23.23 1.35
CA ARG A 340 -4.21 22.99 2.74
C ARG A 340 -5.17 22.05 3.48
N ALA A 341 -6.47 22.19 3.29
CA ALA A 341 -7.43 21.27 3.89
C ALA A 341 -7.28 19.86 3.32
N MET A 342 -7.25 19.73 1.99
CA MET A 342 -7.15 18.46 1.29
C MET A 342 -5.83 17.73 1.57
N ARG A 343 -4.69 18.44 1.68
CA ARG A 343 -3.38 17.79 1.90
C ARG A 343 -3.00 17.65 3.36
N LYS A 344 -3.41 18.58 4.23
CA LYS A 344 -2.89 18.67 5.61
C LYS A 344 -3.95 18.50 6.69
N GLY A 345 -5.23 18.39 6.31
CA GLY A 345 -6.32 18.33 7.28
C GLY A 345 -6.43 19.59 8.11
N ILE A 346 -6.18 20.77 7.53
CA ILE A 346 -6.28 22.07 8.21
C ILE A 346 -7.22 22.97 7.41
N ALA A 347 -8.37 23.32 8.00
CA ALA A 347 -9.36 24.16 7.34
C ALA A 347 -8.87 25.60 7.13
N ARG A 348 -9.63 26.40 6.39
CA ARG A 348 -9.32 27.82 6.13
C ARG A 348 -9.08 28.64 7.41
N ASP A 349 -9.91 28.43 8.44
CA ASP A 349 -9.84 29.09 9.75
C ASP A 349 -8.69 28.61 10.65
N GLY A 350 -7.92 27.60 10.22
CA GLY A 350 -6.80 27.02 10.97
C GLY A 350 -7.16 25.80 11.83
N ARG A 351 -8.45 25.42 11.93
CA ARG A 351 -8.84 24.24 12.72
C ARG A 351 -8.39 22.95 12.05
N HIS A 352 -7.94 21.99 12.85
CA HIS A 352 -7.65 20.64 12.36
C HIS A 352 -8.94 19.89 12.03
N LEU A 353 -8.96 19.24 10.87
CA LEU A 353 -10.03 18.38 10.40
C LEU A 353 -9.81 16.97 10.93
N TYR A 354 -10.89 16.28 11.32
CA TYR A 354 -10.75 14.89 11.78
C TYR A 354 -10.32 13.99 10.61
N PRO A 355 -9.46 12.98 10.83
CA PRO A 355 -8.99 12.06 9.78
C PRO A 355 -10.07 11.21 9.09
N ALA A 356 -11.33 11.31 9.53
CA ALA A 356 -12.47 10.80 8.78
C ALA A 356 -12.62 11.49 7.41
N PHE A 357 -12.14 12.73 7.30
CA PHE A 357 -11.85 13.34 6.01
C PHE A 357 -10.50 12.79 5.52
N PRO A 358 -10.42 12.06 4.39
CA PRO A 358 -9.23 11.28 4.00
C PRO A 358 -8.11 12.14 3.40
N TYR A 359 -7.74 13.23 4.08
CA TYR A 359 -6.65 14.11 3.66
C TYR A 359 -5.28 13.43 3.62
N THR A 360 -5.11 12.30 4.31
CA THR A 360 -3.92 11.45 4.22
C THR A 360 -3.75 10.83 2.84
N ALA A 361 -4.86 10.44 2.19
CA ALA A 361 -4.87 9.94 0.82
C ALA A 361 -4.79 11.10 -0.18
N PHE A 362 -5.61 12.15 0.00
CA PHE A 362 -5.60 13.30 -0.90
C PHE A 362 -4.27 14.06 -0.94
N ALA A 363 -3.44 13.94 0.10
CA ALA A 363 -2.05 14.43 0.06
C ALA A 363 -1.26 13.87 -1.13
N LYS A 364 -1.59 12.66 -1.61
CA LYS A 364 -0.92 12.00 -2.74
C LYS A 364 -1.32 12.59 -4.10
N MET A 365 -2.43 13.33 -4.18
CA MET A 365 -2.92 13.91 -5.43
C MET A 365 -1.90 14.87 -6.05
N SER A 366 -1.81 14.84 -7.38
CA SER A 366 -0.99 15.80 -8.12
C SER A 366 -1.59 17.21 -8.02
N GLU A 367 -0.74 18.22 -8.18
CA GLU A 367 -1.17 19.62 -8.15
C GLU A 367 -2.23 19.94 -9.23
N PRO A 368 -2.09 19.48 -10.50
CA PRO A 368 -3.12 19.71 -11.50
C PRO A 368 -4.47 19.09 -11.15
N ASP A 369 -4.48 17.90 -10.53
CA ASP A 369 -5.72 17.23 -10.11
C ASP A 369 -6.39 17.94 -8.94
N MET A 370 -5.59 18.46 -7.99
CA MET A 370 -6.10 19.25 -6.87
C MET A 370 -6.74 20.56 -7.34
N LEU A 371 -6.09 21.27 -8.27
CA LEU A 371 -6.62 22.49 -8.87
C LEU A 371 -7.88 22.21 -9.71
N ALA A 372 -7.89 21.12 -10.47
CA ALA A 372 -9.05 20.72 -11.26
C ALA A 372 -10.26 20.40 -10.36
N LEU A 373 -10.04 19.66 -9.26
CA LEU A 373 -11.08 19.38 -8.27
C LEU A 373 -11.64 20.67 -7.67
N TYR A 374 -10.78 21.59 -7.26
CA TYR A 374 -11.19 22.90 -6.75
C TYR A 374 -12.05 23.67 -7.77
N ALA A 375 -11.60 23.77 -9.01
CA ALA A 375 -12.34 24.43 -10.09
C ALA A 375 -13.73 23.78 -10.31
N TYR A 376 -13.80 22.45 -10.33
CA TYR A 376 -15.05 21.73 -10.45
C TYR A 376 -16.00 22.03 -9.29
N LEU A 377 -15.56 21.93 -8.04
CA LEU A 377 -16.39 22.24 -6.88
C LEU A 377 -16.87 23.70 -6.87
N MET A 378 -15.99 24.65 -7.21
CA MET A 378 -16.33 26.08 -7.24
C MET A 378 -17.26 26.48 -8.38
N SER A 379 -17.42 25.63 -9.40
CA SER A 379 -18.38 25.83 -10.50
C SER A 379 -19.74 25.16 -10.28
N GLN A 380 -19.93 24.41 -9.18
CA GLN A 380 -21.21 23.76 -8.90
C GLN A 380 -22.26 24.77 -8.41
N PRO A 381 -23.56 24.44 -8.46
CA PRO A 381 -24.59 25.29 -7.88
C PRO A 381 -24.35 25.51 -6.38
N PRO A 382 -24.35 26.78 -5.90
CA PRO A 382 -24.23 27.05 -4.47
C PRO A 382 -25.49 26.57 -3.75
N THR A 383 -25.32 25.92 -2.61
CA THR A 383 -26.44 25.52 -1.75
C THR A 383 -26.20 26.04 -0.34
N LYS A 384 -27.10 26.91 0.13
CA LYS A 384 -27.07 27.39 1.51
C LYS A 384 -27.63 26.33 2.45
N HIS A 385 -26.75 25.64 3.15
CA HIS A 385 -27.11 24.60 4.11
C HIS A 385 -26.03 24.48 5.18
N ALA A 386 -26.40 24.66 6.44
CA ALA A 386 -25.52 24.48 7.58
C ALA A 386 -25.74 23.07 8.16
N PRO A 387 -24.82 22.12 7.92
CA PRO A 387 -24.95 20.77 8.46
C PRO A 387 -24.80 20.75 9.98
N PRO A 388 -25.31 19.72 10.66
CA PRO A 388 -25.12 19.56 12.11
C PRO A 388 -23.64 19.59 12.50
N GLU A 389 -23.33 20.18 13.66
CA GLU A 389 -21.97 20.21 14.16
C GLU A 389 -21.55 18.84 14.70
N THR A 390 -20.31 18.45 14.38
CA THR A 390 -19.71 17.24 14.95
C THR A 390 -19.38 17.46 16.43
N SER A 391 -20.03 16.69 17.31
CA SER A 391 -19.76 16.67 18.75
C SER A 391 -19.28 15.28 19.16
N LEU A 392 -17.99 15.16 19.46
CA LEU A 392 -17.38 13.92 19.93
C LEU A 392 -17.21 13.96 21.47
N PRO A 393 -17.23 12.82 22.17
CA PRO A 393 -16.97 12.78 23.60
C PRO A 393 -15.50 13.13 23.92
N PHE A 394 -15.24 13.59 25.14
CA PHE A 394 -13.87 13.77 25.62
C PHE A 394 -13.12 12.42 25.65
N PRO A 395 -11.84 12.35 25.22
CA PRO A 395 -10.97 13.46 24.77
C PRO A 395 -11.02 13.77 23.27
N MET A 396 -11.86 13.09 22.49
CA MET A 396 -11.92 13.21 21.02
C MET A 396 -12.43 14.58 20.54
N ASN A 397 -13.12 15.34 21.40
CA ASN A 397 -13.47 16.74 21.13
C ASN A 397 -12.28 17.70 21.08
N LEU A 398 -11.11 17.33 21.60
CA LEU A 398 -9.93 18.18 21.61
C LEU A 398 -9.29 18.24 20.21
N ARG A 399 -9.78 19.15 19.37
CA ARG A 399 -9.26 19.37 18.00
C ARG A 399 -7.72 19.50 17.90
N PRO A 400 -7.01 20.18 18.83
CA PRO A 400 -5.55 20.23 18.79
C PRO A 400 -4.85 18.87 18.92
N ALA A 401 -5.50 17.84 19.51
CA ALA A 401 -4.94 16.50 19.60
C ALA A 401 -4.73 15.86 18.20
N VAL A 402 -5.48 16.31 17.19
CA VAL A 402 -5.29 15.89 15.79
C VAL A 402 -3.94 16.34 15.24
N ALA A 403 -3.35 17.44 15.74
CA ALA A 403 -2.00 17.84 15.35
C ALA A 403 -0.96 16.77 15.75
N GLY A 404 -1.08 16.22 16.97
CA GLY A 404 -0.26 15.11 17.44
C GLY A 404 -0.52 13.83 16.65
N TRP A 405 -1.77 13.57 16.28
CA TRP A 405 -2.12 12.45 15.40
C TRP A 405 -1.47 12.60 14.01
N ASN A 406 -1.52 13.80 13.41
CA ASN A 406 -0.87 14.08 12.12
C ASN A 406 0.65 13.88 12.20
N TRP A 407 1.29 14.33 13.27
CA TRP A 407 2.72 14.12 13.48
C TRP A 407 3.10 12.63 13.50
N LEU A 408 2.22 11.76 14.02
CA LEU A 408 2.44 10.32 14.10
C LEU A 408 2.11 9.55 12.81
N PHE A 409 1.05 9.96 12.10
CA PHE A 409 0.41 9.09 11.09
C PHE A 409 0.23 9.72 9.71
N HIS A 410 0.46 11.03 9.55
CA HIS A 410 0.21 11.71 8.29
C HIS A 410 1.50 11.93 7.49
N ASP A 411 1.53 11.38 6.28
CA ASP A 411 2.54 11.68 5.27
C ASP A 411 1.98 12.61 4.19
N GLY A 412 2.32 13.90 4.30
CA GLY A 412 1.88 14.96 3.39
C GLY A 412 2.59 15.00 2.03
N SER A 413 3.48 14.04 1.73
CA SER A 413 4.20 14.01 0.46
C SER A 413 3.28 13.62 -0.72
N PRO A 414 3.33 14.33 -1.86
CA PRO A 414 2.63 13.92 -3.08
C PRO A 414 3.12 12.56 -3.58
N PHE A 415 2.28 11.89 -4.37
CA PHE A 415 2.64 10.63 -5.02
C PHE A 415 3.89 10.82 -5.89
N LYS A 416 4.87 9.92 -5.71
CA LYS A 416 6.04 9.81 -6.57
C LYS A 416 5.93 8.51 -7.34
N PRO A 417 5.87 8.55 -8.68
CA PRO A 417 5.90 7.35 -9.49
C PRO A 417 7.15 6.51 -9.19
N ASP A 418 6.96 5.22 -9.04
CA ASP A 418 8.04 4.24 -8.96
C ASP A 418 8.58 4.00 -10.37
N THR A 419 9.84 4.39 -10.61
CA THR A 419 10.45 4.29 -11.94
C THR A 419 10.69 2.84 -12.39
N SER A 420 10.68 1.88 -11.46
CA SER A 420 10.79 0.45 -11.76
C SER A 420 9.46 -0.18 -12.20
N ARG A 421 8.36 0.59 -12.15
CA ARG A 421 7.00 0.13 -12.43
C ARG A 421 6.45 0.77 -13.69
N SER A 422 5.55 0.06 -14.37
CA SER A 422 4.90 0.56 -15.58
C SER A 422 4.08 1.83 -15.30
N ALA A 423 3.84 2.64 -16.33
CA ALA A 423 2.98 3.81 -16.21
C ALA A 423 1.55 3.45 -15.76
N MET A 424 1.04 2.29 -16.19
CA MET A 424 -0.26 1.77 -15.79
C MET A 424 -0.30 1.40 -14.30
N TRP A 425 0.74 0.72 -13.81
CA TRP A 425 0.86 0.39 -12.39
C TRP A 425 0.94 1.64 -11.52
N ASN A 426 1.76 2.62 -11.93
CA ASN A 426 1.86 3.91 -11.22
C ASN A 426 0.55 4.70 -11.25
N ARG A 427 -0.17 4.68 -12.37
CA ARG A 427 -1.50 5.31 -12.47
C ARG A 427 -2.49 4.63 -11.53
N GLY A 428 -2.48 3.30 -11.47
CA GLY A 428 -3.33 2.53 -10.57
C GLY A 428 -3.03 2.82 -9.11
N LYS A 429 -1.75 2.78 -8.71
CA LYS A 429 -1.31 3.13 -7.36
C LYS A 429 -1.69 4.56 -6.97
N TYR A 430 -1.49 5.53 -7.87
CA TYR A 430 -1.88 6.92 -7.65
C TYR A 430 -3.38 7.06 -7.37
N LEU A 431 -4.23 6.34 -8.12
CA LEU A 431 -5.67 6.37 -7.90
C LEU A 431 -6.03 5.67 -6.59
N VAL A 432 -5.51 4.47 -6.35
CA VAL A 432 -5.82 3.65 -5.16
C VAL A 432 -5.36 4.31 -3.85
N ASP A 433 -4.15 4.86 -3.81
CA ASP A 433 -3.61 5.52 -2.60
C ASP A 433 -4.04 6.98 -2.45
N GLY A 434 -4.40 7.61 -3.58
CA GLY A 434 -4.66 9.02 -3.65
C GLY A 434 -6.13 9.31 -3.85
N ALA A 435 -6.49 9.62 -5.11
CA ALA A 435 -7.79 10.18 -5.43
C ALA A 435 -8.97 9.28 -5.03
N ALA A 436 -8.85 7.95 -5.18
CA ALA A 436 -9.90 6.98 -4.86
C ALA A 436 -9.77 6.34 -3.48
N HIS A 437 -8.67 6.63 -2.76
CA HIS A 437 -8.50 6.34 -1.32
C HIS A 437 -8.96 4.94 -0.87
N CYS A 438 -8.74 3.88 -1.67
CA CYS A 438 -9.34 2.57 -1.40
C CYS A 438 -8.91 1.99 -0.03
N GLY A 439 -7.72 2.37 0.45
CA GLY A 439 -7.23 2.04 1.79
C GLY A 439 -8.13 2.57 2.93
N ALA A 440 -8.91 3.61 2.69
CA ALA A 440 -9.84 4.17 3.65
C ALA A 440 -10.92 3.14 4.07
N CYS A 441 -11.27 2.17 3.24
CA CYS A 441 -12.20 1.10 3.62
C CYS A 441 -11.49 -0.25 3.73
N HIS A 442 -10.50 -0.50 2.87
CA HIS A 442 -9.87 -1.81 2.71
C HIS A 442 -8.55 -2.01 3.48
N THR A 443 -8.15 -1.08 4.35
CA THR A 443 -6.98 -1.25 5.23
C THR A 443 -7.41 -1.24 6.70
N PRO A 444 -6.95 -2.18 7.54
CA PRO A 444 -7.35 -2.22 8.94
C PRO A 444 -6.71 -1.07 9.70
N ARG A 445 -7.45 -0.50 10.65
CA ARG A 445 -7.00 0.63 11.46
C ARG A 445 -6.41 0.20 12.80
N ASN A 446 -5.52 1.01 13.34
CA ASN A 446 -5.04 0.89 14.72
C ASN A 446 -6.05 1.50 15.71
N ARG A 447 -5.79 1.37 17.02
CA ARG A 447 -6.69 1.85 18.07
C ARG A 447 -6.91 3.37 18.09
N LEU A 448 -6.07 4.14 17.38
CA LEU A 448 -6.16 5.59 17.21
C LEU A 448 -6.79 5.98 15.87
N GLY A 449 -7.35 5.02 15.13
CA GLY A 449 -8.05 5.27 13.87
C GLY A 449 -7.16 5.45 12.64
N ALA A 450 -5.83 5.30 12.75
CA ALA A 450 -4.93 5.39 11.60
C ALA A 450 -4.82 4.05 10.87
N GLU A 451 -4.73 4.10 9.54
CA GLU A 451 -4.48 2.95 8.68
C GLU A 451 -3.15 2.27 9.03
N LYS A 452 -3.12 0.94 9.04
CA LYS A 452 -1.90 0.17 9.24
C LYS A 452 -1.15 0.00 7.92
N GLY A 453 0.14 0.28 7.91
CA GLY A 453 1.01 0.05 6.75
C GLY A 453 1.56 -1.39 6.66
N GLY A 454 2.51 -1.59 5.75
CA GLY A 454 3.19 -2.88 5.56
C GLY A 454 2.24 -3.97 5.07
N LEU A 455 2.33 -5.17 5.65
CA LEU A 455 1.48 -6.32 5.30
C LEU A 455 -0.02 -6.11 5.54
N ALA A 456 -0.41 -5.06 6.28
CA ALA A 456 -1.80 -4.73 6.53
C ALA A 456 -2.41 -3.86 5.42
N TYR A 457 -1.60 -3.25 4.55
CA TYR A 457 -2.09 -2.41 3.46
C TYR A 457 -3.04 -3.21 2.55
N LEU A 458 -4.27 -2.73 2.39
CA LEU A 458 -5.33 -3.36 1.60
C LEU A 458 -5.69 -4.80 2.03
N ALA A 459 -5.38 -5.17 3.28
CA ALA A 459 -5.63 -6.50 3.83
C ALA A 459 -7.08 -6.69 4.38
N GLY A 460 -7.98 -5.75 4.08
CA GLY A 460 -9.37 -5.74 4.51
C GLY A 460 -9.65 -4.64 5.54
N GLY A 461 -10.91 -4.43 5.90
CA GLY A 461 -11.27 -3.39 6.85
C GLY A 461 -12.76 -3.38 7.15
N GLU A 462 -13.26 -2.21 7.51
CA GLU A 462 -14.65 -2.00 7.87
C GLU A 462 -15.09 -0.61 7.43
N ALA A 463 -16.30 -0.49 6.89
CA ALA A 463 -16.90 0.78 6.49
C ALA A 463 -18.41 0.73 6.73
N GLU A 464 -18.95 1.69 7.49
CA GLU A 464 -20.40 1.82 7.73
C GLU A 464 -21.07 0.53 8.25
N GLY A 465 -20.37 -0.23 9.10
CA GLY A 465 -20.83 -1.52 9.63
C GLY A 465 -20.62 -2.72 8.69
N TRP A 466 -20.15 -2.50 7.46
CA TRP A 466 -19.81 -3.55 6.51
C TRP A 466 -18.37 -4.02 6.67
N ASP A 467 -18.15 -5.33 6.54
CA ASP A 467 -16.82 -5.94 6.51
C ASP A 467 -16.23 -5.76 5.10
N ALA A 468 -15.27 -4.85 4.95
CA ALA A 468 -14.61 -4.60 3.67
C ALA A 468 -13.60 -5.73 3.39
N PRO A 469 -13.76 -6.52 2.32
CA PRO A 469 -12.89 -7.65 2.04
C PRO A 469 -11.46 -7.19 1.75
N ALA A 470 -10.46 -8.05 1.99
CA ALA A 470 -9.10 -7.75 1.54
C ALA A 470 -9.08 -7.61 0.01
N LEU A 471 -8.32 -6.63 -0.49
CA LEU A 471 -8.02 -6.50 -1.92
C LEU A 471 -6.72 -7.25 -2.27
N VAL A 472 -5.87 -7.53 -1.28
CA VAL A 472 -4.62 -8.26 -1.42
C VAL A 472 -4.74 -9.63 -0.77
N GLY A 473 -4.38 -10.69 -1.49
CA GLY A 473 -4.29 -12.05 -0.93
C GLY A 473 -5.62 -12.67 -0.51
N ASN A 474 -6.77 -12.09 -0.87
CA ASN A 474 -8.08 -12.66 -0.60
C ASN A 474 -8.73 -13.17 -1.89
N PRO A 475 -8.69 -14.49 -2.13
CA PRO A 475 -9.24 -15.04 -3.36
C PRO A 475 -10.77 -15.09 -3.36
N GLY A 476 -11.51 -14.64 -2.34
CA GLY A 476 -12.97 -14.92 -2.30
C GLY A 476 -13.24 -16.43 -2.44
N PRO A 477 -14.41 -16.85 -2.97
CA PRO A 477 -14.67 -18.25 -3.30
C PRO A 477 -13.75 -18.79 -4.42
N VAL A 478 -13.40 -17.92 -5.37
CA VAL A 478 -12.52 -18.22 -6.51
C VAL A 478 -11.62 -17.02 -6.80
N PRO A 479 -10.33 -17.19 -7.10
CA PRO A 479 -9.39 -16.07 -7.14
C PRO A 479 -9.80 -14.96 -8.12
N TRP A 480 -9.64 -13.70 -7.69
CA TRP A 480 -9.88 -12.52 -8.53
C TRP A 480 -8.89 -12.44 -9.69
N THR A 481 -9.40 -12.32 -10.91
CA THR A 481 -8.61 -11.99 -12.09
C THR A 481 -8.66 -10.48 -12.35
N GLU A 482 -7.68 -9.94 -13.08
CA GLU A 482 -7.68 -8.51 -13.45
C GLU A 482 -8.92 -8.15 -14.24
N LYS A 483 -9.34 -9.02 -15.16
CA LYS A 483 -10.56 -8.87 -15.95
C LYS A 483 -11.81 -8.82 -15.07
N ALA A 484 -11.98 -9.78 -14.15
CA ALA A 484 -13.14 -9.83 -13.27
C ALA A 484 -13.21 -8.60 -12.34
N LEU A 485 -12.06 -8.15 -11.82
CA LEU A 485 -11.99 -6.93 -11.02
C LEU A 485 -12.34 -5.68 -11.83
N PHE A 486 -11.82 -5.57 -13.06
CA PHE A 486 -12.18 -4.47 -13.95
C PHE A 486 -13.69 -4.46 -14.25
N GLU A 487 -14.29 -5.60 -14.59
CA GLU A 487 -15.73 -5.72 -14.87
C GLU A 487 -16.56 -5.31 -13.64
N TYR A 488 -16.18 -5.80 -12.46
CA TYR A 488 -16.82 -5.43 -11.20
C TYR A 488 -16.76 -3.91 -10.95
N LEU A 489 -15.59 -3.30 -11.05
CA LEU A 489 -15.41 -1.85 -10.82
C LEU A 489 -16.05 -0.99 -11.91
N ARG A 490 -16.25 -1.54 -13.12
CA ARG A 490 -16.82 -0.81 -14.27
C ARG A 490 -18.34 -0.88 -14.33
N THR A 491 -18.93 -1.97 -13.83
CA THR A 491 -20.35 -2.30 -14.05
C THR A 491 -21.13 -2.55 -12.77
N GLY A 492 -20.47 -2.76 -11.63
CA GLY A 492 -21.12 -3.19 -10.39
C GLY A 492 -21.29 -4.71 -10.28
N PHE A 493 -20.81 -5.49 -11.24
CA PHE A 493 -20.99 -6.94 -11.26
C PHE A 493 -19.78 -7.67 -11.87
N SER A 494 -19.45 -8.82 -11.31
CA SER A 494 -18.63 -9.86 -11.94
C SER A 494 -19.33 -11.21 -11.82
N GLN A 495 -19.24 -12.03 -12.87
CA GLN A 495 -19.86 -13.36 -12.88
C GLN A 495 -19.31 -14.26 -11.77
N GLU A 496 -18.02 -14.10 -11.45
CA GLU A 496 -17.27 -14.90 -10.50
C GLU A 496 -17.35 -14.41 -9.05
N HIS A 497 -17.85 -13.18 -8.82
CA HIS A 497 -17.78 -12.55 -7.50
C HIS A 497 -19.07 -11.89 -7.02
N GLY A 498 -20.05 -11.72 -7.91
CA GLY A 498 -21.36 -11.15 -7.60
C GLY A 498 -21.45 -9.64 -7.82
N VAL A 499 -22.39 -9.01 -7.12
CA VAL A 499 -22.81 -7.62 -7.30
C VAL A 499 -22.27 -6.75 -6.16
N ALA A 500 -21.88 -5.50 -6.47
CA ALA A 500 -21.53 -4.50 -5.48
C ALA A 500 -22.74 -4.14 -4.60
N ALA A 501 -22.57 -4.18 -3.29
CA ALA A 501 -23.60 -3.87 -2.31
C ALA A 501 -23.06 -2.91 -1.23
N GLY A 502 -23.99 -2.29 -0.49
CA GLY A 502 -23.64 -1.39 0.61
C GLY A 502 -22.77 -0.21 0.15
N PRO A 503 -21.74 0.17 0.93
CA PRO A 503 -20.87 1.31 0.63
C PRO A 503 -20.16 1.21 -0.72
N MET A 504 -19.93 0.00 -1.26
CA MET A 504 -19.28 -0.17 -2.56
C MET A 504 -20.19 0.15 -3.75
N GLY A 505 -21.52 0.18 -3.58
CA GLY A 505 -22.45 0.48 -4.67
C GLY A 505 -22.21 1.87 -5.29
N PRO A 506 -22.27 2.96 -4.49
CA PRO A 506 -21.97 4.32 -4.96
C PRO A 506 -20.55 4.49 -5.49
N VAL A 507 -19.55 3.85 -4.86
CA VAL A 507 -18.14 3.86 -5.30
C VAL A 507 -18.04 3.34 -6.74
N VAL A 508 -18.61 2.17 -7.01
CA VAL A 508 -18.60 1.59 -8.35
C VAL A 508 -19.40 2.43 -9.35
N ALA A 509 -20.51 3.03 -8.95
CA ALA A 509 -21.25 3.96 -9.80
C ALA A 509 -20.45 5.23 -10.18
N GLY A 510 -19.56 5.69 -9.29
CA GLY A 510 -18.59 6.75 -9.56
C GLY A 510 -17.49 6.31 -10.50
N LEU A 511 -16.85 5.17 -10.21
CA LEU A 511 -15.78 4.58 -11.04
C LEU A 511 -16.25 4.25 -12.46
N ALA A 512 -17.49 3.78 -12.62
CA ALA A 512 -18.11 3.51 -13.92
C ALA A 512 -18.20 4.73 -14.85
N GLN A 513 -18.05 5.95 -14.33
CA GLN A 513 -18.06 7.18 -15.11
C GLN A 513 -16.66 7.73 -15.41
N LEU A 514 -15.61 7.08 -14.89
CA LEU A 514 -14.22 7.43 -15.18
C LEU A 514 -13.79 6.90 -16.56
N PRO A 515 -12.70 7.44 -17.14
CA PRO A 515 -12.07 6.83 -18.29
C PRO A 515 -11.75 5.35 -18.03
N GLU A 516 -12.02 4.50 -19.01
CA GLU A 516 -11.79 3.06 -18.89
C GLU A 516 -10.34 2.73 -18.51
N SER A 517 -9.38 3.53 -19.00
CA SER A 517 -7.96 3.41 -18.66
C SER A 517 -7.68 3.54 -17.17
N ASP A 518 -8.44 4.37 -16.45
CA ASP A 518 -8.25 4.59 -15.01
C ASP A 518 -8.79 3.41 -14.21
N VAL A 519 -9.96 2.86 -14.58
CA VAL A 519 -10.52 1.66 -13.94
C VAL A 519 -9.63 0.45 -14.21
N LYS A 520 -9.09 0.31 -15.42
CA LYS A 520 -8.09 -0.71 -15.76
C LYS A 520 -6.82 -0.55 -14.94
N ALA A 521 -6.32 0.67 -14.78
CA ALA A 521 -5.13 0.93 -13.97
C ALA A 521 -5.34 0.55 -12.50
N ILE A 522 -6.50 0.87 -11.91
CA ILE A 522 -6.88 0.44 -10.56
C ILE A 522 -6.89 -1.09 -10.45
N ALA A 523 -7.58 -1.76 -11.38
CA ALA A 523 -7.67 -3.23 -11.38
C ALA A 523 -6.26 -3.86 -11.48
N HIS A 524 -5.45 -3.40 -12.44
CA HIS A 524 -4.08 -3.88 -12.65
C HIS A 524 -3.19 -3.67 -11.42
N TYR A 525 -3.27 -2.51 -10.77
CA TYR A 525 -2.49 -2.26 -9.56
C TYR A 525 -2.90 -3.21 -8.44
N ILE A 526 -4.20 -3.34 -8.15
CA ILE A 526 -4.71 -4.20 -7.08
C ILE A 526 -4.32 -5.66 -7.32
N THR A 527 -4.53 -6.19 -8.53
CA THR A 527 -4.21 -7.58 -8.83
C THR A 527 -2.71 -7.85 -8.80
N SER A 528 -1.87 -6.88 -9.18
CA SER A 528 -0.41 -7.01 -9.10
C SER A 528 0.15 -7.21 -7.69
N LEU A 529 -0.66 -6.94 -6.65
CA LEU A 529 -0.29 -7.15 -5.25
C LEU A 529 -0.50 -8.60 -4.80
N SER A 530 -1.17 -9.42 -5.61
CA SER A 530 -1.43 -10.84 -5.36
C SER A 530 -0.72 -11.71 -6.39
N PRO A 531 -0.52 -13.02 -6.14
CA PRO A 531 -0.01 -13.94 -7.16
C PRO A 531 -0.88 -13.92 -8.42
N GLU A 532 -0.25 -14.03 -9.58
CA GLU A 532 -0.97 -14.10 -10.86
C GLU A 532 -1.93 -15.30 -10.88
N VAL A 533 -3.13 -15.06 -11.42
CA VAL A 533 -4.20 -16.04 -11.52
C VAL A 533 -4.45 -16.36 -12.98
N ASP A 534 -4.36 -17.65 -13.34
CA ASP A 534 -4.79 -18.13 -14.66
C ASP A 534 -6.32 -18.01 -14.81
N GLU A 535 -6.78 -17.22 -15.78
CA GLU A 535 -8.22 -16.97 -15.99
C GLU A 535 -9.00 -18.27 -16.25
N ALA A 536 -8.41 -19.20 -17.02
CA ALA A 536 -9.07 -20.45 -17.33
C ALA A 536 -9.21 -21.34 -16.09
N ALA A 537 -8.22 -21.33 -15.19
CA ALA A 537 -8.29 -22.01 -13.90
C ALA A 537 -9.33 -21.37 -12.98
N ALA A 538 -9.39 -20.04 -12.92
CA ALA A 538 -10.40 -19.32 -12.15
C ALA A 538 -11.81 -19.64 -12.64
N ALA A 539 -12.05 -19.63 -13.96
CA ALA A 539 -13.34 -19.98 -14.55
C ALA A 539 -13.75 -21.44 -14.26
N ARG A 540 -12.82 -22.40 -14.35
CA ARG A 540 -13.08 -23.80 -13.99
C ARG A 540 -13.41 -23.95 -12.50
N ALA A 541 -12.71 -23.22 -11.63
CA ALA A 541 -13.00 -23.19 -10.21
C ALA A 541 -14.39 -22.59 -9.94
N ALA A 542 -14.77 -21.52 -10.65
CA ALA A 542 -16.06 -20.87 -10.54
C ALA A 542 -17.21 -21.81 -10.90
N GLN A 543 -17.07 -22.55 -12.02
CA GLN A 543 -18.06 -23.54 -12.40
C GLN A 543 -18.26 -24.58 -11.31
N LYS A 544 -17.16 -25.18 -10.80
CA LYS A 544 -17.22 -26.20 -9.75
C LYS A 544 -17.83 -25.67 -8.45
N GLN A 545 -17.48 -24.43 -8.07
CA GLN A 545 -17.98 -23.80 -6.85
C GLN A 545 -19.47 -23.44 -6.97
N SER A 546 -19.94 -23.11 -8.17
CA SER A 546 -21.33 -22.71 -8.41
C SER A 546 -22.37 -23.83 -8.27
N ASP A 547 -21.97 -25.09 -8.48
CA ASP A 547 -22.85 -26.27 -8.37
C ASP A 547 -23.37 -26.48 -6.91
N GLY A 548 -22.64 -25.91 -5.94
CA GLY A 548 -22.92 -25.93 -4.50
C GLY A 548 -22.78 -27.32 -3.86
N ALA A 549 -23.15 -27.43 -2.58
CA ALA A 549 -23.05 -28.64 -1.76
C ALA A 549 -24.20 -29.65 -1.93
N ASP A 550 -23.90 -30.95 -1.79
CA ASP A 550 -24.89 -32.04 -1.84
C ASP A 550 -25.90 -31.99 -0.68
N ALA A 551 -27.04 -32.67 -0.83
CA ALA A 551 -28.16 -32.66 0.12
C ALA A 551 -27.79 -33.02 1.58
N ILE A 552 -26.68 -33.73 1.80
CA ILE A 552 -26.17 -34.09 3.13
C ILE A 552 -25.73 -32.84 3.92
N SER A 553 -25.15 -31.85 3.24
CA SER A 553 -24.63 -30.62 3.87
C SER A 553 -25.71 -29.71 4.47
N VAL A 554 -26.96 -29.86 4.03
CA VAL A 554 -28.10 -29.02 4.43
C VAL A 554 -29.10 -29.76 5.32
N MET A 555 -28.77 -30.98 5.77
CA MET A 555 -29.61 -31.74 6.69
C MET A 555 -29.81 -30.97 8.01
N GLY A 556 -31.06 -30.82 8.45
CA GLY A 556 -31.41 -30.06 9.65
C GLY A 556 -31.63 -28.56 9.42
N LEU A 557 -31.55 -28.07 8.17
CA LEU A 557 -31.79 -26.67 7.79
C LEU A 557 -33.07 -26.51 6.95
N GLU A 558 -34.08 -27.36 7.16
CA GLU A 558 -35.27 -27.44 6.30
C GLU A 558 -36.11 -26.17 6.31
N ARG A 559 -36.11 -25.41 7.41
CA ARG A 559 -36.81 -24.13 7.49
C ARG A 559 -36.17 -23.08 6.60
N GLY A 560 -34.86 -22.87 6.73
CA GLY A 560 -34.07 -21.99 5.86
C GLY A 560 -34.17 -22.38 4.38
N ARG A 561 -34.12 -23.70 4.09
CA ARG A 561 -34.33 -24.22 2.73
C ARG A 561 -35.67 -23.80 2.15
N ARG A 562 -36.77 -24.00 2.90
CA ARG A 562 -38.12 -23.62 2.41
C ARG A 562 -38.20 -22.13 2.15
N THR A 563 -37.69 -21.30 3.06
CA THR A 563 -37.64 -19.84 2.88
C THR A 563 -36.89 -19.46 1.60
N PHE A 564 -35.71 -20.03 1.38
CA PHE A 564 -34.91 -19.78 0.18
C PHE A 564 -35.63 -20.22 -1.10
N GLU A 565 -36.25 -21.40 -1.09
CA GLU A 565 -37.00 -21.91 -2.26
C GLU A 565 -38.18 -21.02 -2.64
N THR A 566 -38.89 -20.47 -1.66
CA THR A 566 -40.03 -19.57 -1.91
C THR A 566 -39.64 -18.14 -2.29
N ALA A 567 -38.58 -17.60 -1.69
CA ALA A 567 -38.27 -16.16 -1.80
C ALA A 567 -37.06 -15.85 -2.69
N CYS A 568 -36.09 -16.75 -2.79
CA CYS A 568 -34.77 -16.46 -3.36
C CYS A 568 -34.48 -17.26 -4.63
N ALA A 569 -34.93 -18.51 -4.71
CA ALA A 569 -34.53 -19.46 -5.75
C ALA A 569 -34.92 -19.03 -7.17
N VAL A 570 -35.98 -18.23 -7.35
CA VAL A 570 -36.39 -17.71 -8.67
C VAL A 570 -35.27 -16.88 -9.34
N CYS A 571 -34.42 -16.23 -8.54
CA CYS A 571 -33.29 -15.44 -9.02
C CYS A 571 -31.93 -16.09 -8.73
N HIS A 572 -31.79 -16.79 -7.61
CA HIS A 572 -30.50 -17.27 -7.10
C HIS A 572 -30.28 -18.80 -7.22
N ALA A 573 -31.21 -19.54 -7.84
CA ALA A 573 -30.99 -20.95 -8.12
C ALA A 573 -29.79 -21.16 -9.07
N THR A 574 -29.26 -22.37 -9.08
CA THR A 574 -28.05 -22.78 -9.84
C THR A 574 -28.14 -22.50 -11.34
N SER A 575 -29.35 -22.36 -11.90
CA SER A 575 -29.56 -21.98 -13.31
C SER A 575 -29.49 -20.48 -13.59
N GLY A 576 -29.29 -19.63 -12.57
CA GLY A 576 -29.26 -18.17 -12.73
C GLY A 576 -30.65 -17.53 -12.93
N GLY A 577 -31.76 -18.26 -12.75
CA GLY A 577 -33.12 -17.73 -12.90
C GLY A 577 -33.51 -17.33 -14.34
N VAL A 578 -34.69 -16.71 -14.50
CA VAL A 578 -35.15 -16.20 -15.81
C VAL A 578 -34.49 -14.85 -16.12
N GLY A 579 -33.74 -14.77 -17.22
CA GLY A 579 -32.80 -13.68 -17.56
C GLY A 579 -33.40 -12.31 -17.96
N HIS A 580 -34.55 -11.93 -17.42
CA HIS A 580 -35.24 -10.68 -17.78
C HIS A 580 -35.28 -9.61 -16.68
N LEU A 581 -34.67 -9.82 -15.51
CA LEU A 581 -34.65 -8.79 -14.43
C LEU A 581 -33.25 -8.50 -13.87
N GLY A 582 -32.27 -8.33 -14.76
CA GLY A 582 -30.88 -7.95 -14.45
C GLY A 582 -29.95 -9.14 -14.19
N VAL A 583 -28.76 -8.84 -13.64
CA VAL A 583 -27.76 -9.88 -13.31
C VAL A 583 -28.24 -10.81 -12.19
N ARG A 584 -27.72 -12.03 -12.22
CA ARG A 584 -28.18 -13.13 -11.35
C ARG A 584 -26.96 -13.78 -10.71
N PRO A 585 -26.43 -13.19 -9.62
CA PRO A 585 -25.21 -13.69 -9.01
C PRO A 585 -25.45 -15.07 -8.43
N LEU A 586 -24.56 -16.00 -8.78
CA LEU A 586 -24.56 -17.35 -8.21
C LEU A 586 -24.09 -17.28 -6.76
N MET A 587 -24.89 -17.82 -5.84
CA MET A 587 -24.61 -17.69 -4.41
C MET A 587 -23.33 -18.40 -3.98
N GLY A 588 -22.94 -19.47 -4.68
CA GLY A 588 -21.65 -20.15 -4.44
C GLY A 588 -20.43 -19.27 -4.72
N LEU A 589 -20.59 -18.24 -5.55
CA LEU A 589 -19.53 -17.34 -6.00
C LEU A 589 -19.57 -15.97 -5.33
N ASN A 590 -20.61 -15.71 -4.54
CA ASN A 590 -20.72 -14.44 -3.83
C ASN A 590 -19.77 -14.42 -2.62
N THR A 591 -18.88 -13.42 -2.58
CA THR A 591 -17.90 -13.26 -1.51
C THR A 591 -18.54 -13.16 -0.11
N SER A 592 -19.70 -12.51 0.02
CA SER A 592 -20.41 -12.37 1.30
C SER A 592 -20.85 -13.72 1.90
N VAL A 593 -21.12 -14.71 1.05
CA VAL A 593 -21.50 -16.06 1.48
C VAL A 593 -20.29 -16.85 1.97
N ALA A 594 -19.08 -16.53 1.48
CA ALA A 594 -17.83 -17.20 1.85
C ALA A 594 -17.05 -16.51 2.99
N GLN A 595 -17.41 -15.27 3.36
CA GLN A 595 -16.75 -14.53 4.44
C GLN A 595 -16.80 -15.26 5.80
N SER A 596 -15.85 -14.92 6.68
CA SER A 596 -15.75 -15.49 8.03
C SER A 596 -16.89 -15.02 8.94
N LYS A 597 -17.40 -13.81 8.70
CA LYS A 597 -18.52 -13.19 9.40
C LYS A 597 -19.79 -13.19 8.55
N PRO A 598 -21.00 -13.29 9.16
CA PRO A 598 -22.26 -13.28 8.44
C PRO A 598 -22.77 -11.88 8.08
N ASP A 599 -22.17 -10.82 8.65
CA ASP A 599 -22.72 -9.46 8.67
C ASP A 599 -23.06 -8.93 7.27
N ASN A 600 -22.17 -9.05 6.29
CA ASN A 600 -22.43 -8.57 4.93
C ASN A 600 -23.61 -9.29 4.27
N LEU A 601 -23.72 -10.61 4.42
CA LEU A 601 -24.87 -11.36 3.89
C LEU A 601 -26.16 -10.92 4.59
N LEU A 602 -26.12 -10.75 5.91
CA LEU A 602 -27.26 -10.27 6.68
C LEU A 602 -27.66 -8.85 6.26
N HIS A 603 -26.72 -7.93 6.06
CA HIS A 603 -27.03 -6.59 5.54
C HIS A 603 -27.76 -6.67 4.19
N VAL A 604 -27.30 -7.52 3.26
CA VAL A 604 -27.98 -7.72 1.97
C VAL A 604 -29.38 -8.32 2.16
N LEU A 605 -29.54 -9.32 3.02
CA LEU A 605 -30.85 -9.96 3.27
C LEU A 605 -31.84 -9.00 3.93
N HIS A 606 -31.39 -8.18 4.88
CA HIS A 606 -32.24 -7.20 5.54
C HIS A 606 -32.61 -6.06 4.59
N ASN A 607 -31.60 -5.48 3.93
CA ASN A 607 -31.74 -4.16 3.30
C ASN A 607 -31.91 -4.20 1.79
N GLY A 608 -31.63 -5.34 1.15
CA GLY A 608 -31.65 -5.45 -0.30
C GLY A 608 -30.47 -4.74 -0.99
N ILE A 609 -30.57 -4.64 -2.31
CA ILE A 609 -29.64 -3.91 -3.17
C ILE A 609 -30.47 -3.03 -4.11
N ASP A 610 -30.64 -1.77 -3.68
CA ASP A 610 -31.51 -0.79 -4.34
C ASP A 610 -30.69 0.32 -5.03
N ASN A 611 -29.41 0.43 -4.68
CA ASN A 611 -28.52 1.44 -5.22
C ASN A 611 -27.09 0.89 -5.40
N PRO A 612 -26.57 0.78 -6.64
CA PRO A 612 -27.24 1.07 -7.90
C PRO A 612 -28.16 -0.08 -8.34
N ALA A 613 -29.45 0.20 -8.53
CA ALA A 613 -30.36 -0.69 -9.26
C ALA A 613 -30.53 -0.17 -10.70
N THR A 614 -29.64 -0.57 -11.61
CA THR A 614 -29.80 -0.29 -13.04
C THR A 614 -30.61 -1.40 -13.72
N ALA A 615 -31.05 -1.18 -14.97
CA ALA A 615 -31.73 -2.22 -15.73
C ALA A 615 -30.84 -3.46 -15.93
N GLU A 616 -29.53 -3.24 -16.05
CA GLU A 616 -28.51 -4.28 -16.21
C GLU A 616 -28.27 -5.04 -14.91
N LEU A 617 -28.14 -4.35 -13.76
CA LEU A 617 -27.91 -4.99 -12.46
C LEU A 617 -29.18 -5.63 -11.88
N GLY A 618 -30.34 -5.06 -12.15
CA GLY A 618 -31.59 -5.46 -11.52
C GLY A 618 -31.70 -4.94 -10.08
N HIS A 619 -32.75 -5.39 -9.39
CA HIS A 619 -33.07 -4.98 -8.02
C HIS A 619 -33.25 -6.23 -7.16
N MET A 620 -32.67 -6.20 -5.95
CA MET A 620 -32.86 -7.24 -4.93
C MET A 620 -33.60 -6.62 -3.74
N PRO A 621 -34.83 -7.05 -3.43
CA PRO A 621 -35.58 -6.47 -2.32
C PRO A 621 -34.95 -6.86 -0.97
N GLY A 622 -35.11 -5.98 0.02
CA GLY A 622 -34.83 -6.29 1.42
C GLY A 622 -35.96 -7.11 2.06
N PHE A 623 -35.61 -8.00 2.99
CA PHE A 623 -36.54 -8.87 3.70
C PHE A 623 -36.69 -8.52 5.18
N ARG A 624 -36.09 -7.41 5.63
CA ARG A 624 -36.14 -6.93 7.02
C ARG A 624 -37.55 -6.94 7.59
N ASP A 625 -38.54 -6.41 6.89
CA ASP A 625 -39.91 -6.32 7.41
C ASP A 625 -40.76 -7.59 7.16
N VAL A 626 -40.18 -8.60 6.51
CA VAL A 626 -40.87 -9.84 6.13
C VAL A 626 -40.51 -11.00 7.06
N TYR A 627 -39.25 -11.08 7.50
CA TYR A 627 -38.75 -12.15 8.37
C TYR A 627 -38.22 -11.61 9.69
N ASP A 628 -38.48 -12.35 10.78
CA ASP A 628 -37.85 -12.11 12.08
C ASP A 628 -36.37 -12.56 12.10
N ASP A 629 -35.67 -12.26 13.19
CA ASP A 629 -34.24 -12.57 13.31
C ASP A 629 -33.93 -14.08 13.36
N GLN A 630 -34.86 -14.89 13.86
CA GLN A 630 -34.71 -16.34 13.85
C GLN A 630 -34.82 -16.87 12.41
N GLN A 631 -35.81 -16.42 11.66
CA GLN A 631 -36.02 -16.79 10.26
C GLN A 631 -34.85 -16.33 9.38
N MET A 632 -34.32 -15.13 9.60
CA MET A 632 -33.11 -14.64 8.94
C MET A 632 -31.90 -15.50 9.27
N ALA A 633 -31.72 -15.89 10.53
CA ALA A 633 -30.64 -16.77 10.95
C ALA A 633 -30.74 -18.16 10.30
N GLU A 634 -31.93 -18.77 10.28
CA GLU A 634 -32.18 -20.06 9.64
C GLU A 634 -31.92 -19.99 8.11
N LEU A 635 -32.30 -18.89 7.46
CA LEU A 635 -32.03 -18.65 6.04
C LEU A 635 -30.54 -18.49 5.75
N ALA A 636 -29.83 -17.65 6.52
CA ALA A 636 -28.39 -17.44 6.35
C ALA A 636 -27.58 -18.72 6.60
N ALA A 637 -27.97 -19.51 7.60
CA ALA A 637 -27.36 -20.82 7.88
C ALA A 637 -27.52 -21.78 6.69
N TYR A 638 -28.71 -21.84 6.09
CA TYR A 638 -28.96 -22.64 4.89
C TYR A 638 -28.11 -22.17 3.70
N ILE A 639 -28.08 -20.87 3.41
CA ILE A 639 -27.28 -20.30 2.31
C ILE A 639 -25.81 -20.66 2.48
N ARG A 640 -25.25 -20.46 3.67
CA ARG A 640 -23.86 -20.80 4.01
C ARG A 640 -23.56 -22.28 3.79
N ALA A 641 -24.40 -23.16 4.33
CA ALA A 641 -24.21 -24.60 4.22
C ALA A 641 -24.31 -25.10 2.77
N ARG A 642 -25.27 -24.59 2.00
CA ARG A 642 -25.50 -24.98 0.59
C ARG A 642 -24.43 -24.43 -0.35
N TYR A 643 -24.00 -23.18 -0.17
CA TYR A 643 -23.21 -22.46 -1.17
C TYR A 643 -21.75 -22.22 -0.77
N ALA A 644 -21.39 -22.43 0.50
CA ALA A 644 -20.00 -22.41 0.96
C ALA A 644 -19.71 -23.58 1.94
N PRO A 645 -19.91 -24.84 1.51
CA PRO A 645 -19.76 -26.02 2.37
C PRO A 645 -18.34 -26.24 2.90
N GLY A 646 -17.33 -25.70 2.21
CA GLY A 646 -15.94 -25.77 2.66
C GLY A 646 -15.62 -24.81 3.80
N GLN A 647 -16.56 -23.94 4.18
CA GLN A 647 -16.36 -22.97 5.23
C GLN A 647 -17.07 -23.36 6.53
N PRO A 648 -16.55 -22.96 7.70
CA PRO A 648 -17.23 -23.20 8.97
C PRO A 648 -18.62 -22.57 9.00
N ALA A 649 -19.55 -23.25 9.68
CA ALA A 649 -20.86 -22.69 10.00
C ALA A 649 -20.70 -21.47 10.91
N TRP A 650 -21.46 -20.42 10.64
CA TRP A 650 -21.50 -19.25 11.51
C TRP A 650 -22.21 -19.56 12.83
N THR A 651 -21.84 -18.83 13.88
CA THR A 651 -22.45 -18.96 15.21
C THR A 651 -23.13 -17.65 15.60
N GLY A 652 -24.16 -17.71 16.44
CA GLY A 652 -24.85 -16.51 16.94
C GLY A 652 -25.62 -15.71 15.89
N LEU A 653 -26.07 -16.35 14.80
CA LEU A 653 -26.71 -15.68 13.66
C LEU A 653 -27.94 -14.85 14.03
N GLU A 654 -28.78 -15.31 14.96
CA GLU A 654 -29.97 -14.56 15.39
C GLU A 654 -29.59 -13.23 16.04
N LYS A 655 -28.56 -13.25 16.90
CA LYS A 655 -28.02 -12.03 17.52
C LYS A 655 -27.42 -11.09 16.48
N ALA A 656 -26.65 -11.63 15.52
CA ALA A 656 -26.07 -10.84 14.43
C ALA A 656 -27.17 -10.20 13.56
N SER A 657 -28.23 -10.94 13.25
CA SER A 657 -29.42 -10.42 12.55
C SER A 657 -30.06 -9.28 13.30
N GLY A 658 -30.27 -9.42 14.62
CA GLY A 658 -30.82 -8.35 15.44
C GLY A 658 -29.91 -7.12 15.49
N GLN A 659 -28.59 -7.28 15.49
CA GLN A 659 -27.65 -6.17 15.43
C GLN A 659 -27.75 -5.41 14.10
N VAL A 660 -27.77 -6.11 12.96
CA VAL A 660 -27.96 -5.51 11.63
C VAL A 660 -29.30 -4.81 11.54
N ARG A 661 -30.37 -5.41 12.08
CA ARG A 661 -31.69 -4.79 12.15
C ARG A 661 -31.68 -3.51 12.99
N HIS A 662 -30.94 -3.45 14.09
CA HIS A 662 -30.93 -2.26 14.94
C HIS A 662 -29.89 -1.21 14.56
N ALA A 663 -28.96 -1.52 13.65
CA ALA A 663 -28.06 -0.53 13.07
C ALA A 663 -28.88 0.53 12.31
N ALA A 664 -28.55 1.80 12.55
CA ALA A 664 -29.22 2.93 11.91
C ALA A 664 -28.90 2.97 10.42
N HIS A 665 -29.88 3.37 9.62
CA HIS A 665 -29.77 3.63 8.18
C HIS A 665 -29.42 5.07 7.89
#